data_AF-A0A557RTT1-F1
#
_entry.id   AF-A0A557RTT1-F1
#
_cell.length_a   1.000
_cell.length_b   1.000
_cell.length_c   1.000
_cell.angle_alpha   90.00
_cell.angle_beta   90.00
_cell.angle_gamma   90.00
#
_symmetry.space_group_name_H-M   'P 1'
#
loop_
_entity.id
_entity.type
_entity.pdbx_description
1 polymer ?
#
loop_
_entity_poly.entity_id
_entity_poly.type
_entity_poly.pdbx_seq_one_letter_code
_entity_poly.pdbx_strand_id
1 'polypeptide(L)'
;MVDLVDRASLAPLIAISRTDPDPDIRIAALEAATRLPLSDAAWRDLAVVIFKFIDKEASGTFTRKRLLTCAARIPLPTFQERLHTLASTGSQSDQAIIHQALHDNERSLHEEGIRQNSGLKKSHPSGPLRGNQPHISVKKTTRSIPRILLKTLKKANQHAAALTGHDTKSDWFGDEIIHSIRKQIVGKTIGTEWPVAKAVKKHLNTPKTALNDDQMVWVLSRGKPSHIIRQMTGLLTQDRPAKERQQLLKLLGKVGDNLSSGATHGQEAEKVTRHKIGRAGAIINGRPKMSARSAPSPIIDSPEPTSGNEPDFSTEMAEVDEMYEASEAEAPSPERLADQQSEQRRVHAQLRQANQRRHTFLAGVDNTIRCWIGLPDEASAAVAPAAIPEIPIPSQGLPLTAELCWRDQSDAQPLLLPPSRTARSGDCDLSIFIPEGERYVSAEIVFRYRGRAFEVVQVEAFVISQQETEQPHHSVQVKVISSRRQLIELPDSHPFDATLIWGRETANNTTSTKAASSLRIFGGQGGRRFELPGSVIALNWLNQSLFNTQKSLIRQRPDEADNAQNELDADSPELLALFRDMARHGATLFNELGAQQFTDPGERIQLLNREPQAYVPLEFIYDKGYPADDAVLCAGWQAALLSDEQHCPTCSQQTLTPEQRDWTPTICPLGFWSMQKIIERVDPGDADLKETSDGQSHPSLIRRSLPPIDSILFAASHRVPEAERLATEQALRQQFLHPQLVNNWEEWKSALRPATPPLLLVLPHHDVASALDFLEIGDAQLPVKQRRLSRAQITDRYVNPEGRDPGPILLLLGCRTGTSTEDGYVRLTRRFQQTKTSIVLGTMAQILGRHAAPVARELVTQLVETADPQADFGTLMRRVRRRMLARGYLMAFCLIALGDAEWRLTPRVKIQPTPTESDHVPH
;
A
#
# COMPACT_ATOMS: atom_id res chain seq x y z
N MET A 1 1.61 -4.07 -34.78
CA MET A 1 2.67 -4.91 -35.36
C MET A 1 4.01 -4.26 -35.04
N VAL A 2 5.00 -5.06 -34.65
CA VAL A 2 6.39 -4.61 -34.47
C VAL A 2 7.02 -4.47 -35.86
N ASP A 3 7.75 -3.39 -36.11
CA ASP A 3 8.44 -3.13 -37.38
C ASP A 3 9.74 -3.95 -37.40
N LEU A 4 9.74 -5.11 -38.06
CA LEU A 4 10.85 -6.06 -38.02
C LEU A 4 12.03 -5.62 -38.90
N VAL A 5 13.24 -5.83 -38.40
CA VAL A 5 14.49 -5.55 -39.11
C VAL A 5 14.70 -6.57 -40.23
N ASP A 6 14.79 -6.08 -41.47
CA ASP A 6 15.06 -6.88 -42.66
C ASP A 6 16.58 -7.12 -42.86
N ARG A 7 16.90 -7.99 -43.83
CA ARG A 7 18.30 -8.33 -44.19
C ARG A 7 19.10 -7.08 -44.57
N ALA A 8 18.50 -6.17 -45.34
CA ALA A 8 19.15 -4.96 -45.83
C ALA A 8 19.52 -4.00 -44.69
N SER A 9 18.65 -3.89 -43.68
CA SER A 9 18.86 -3.05 -42.50
C SER A 9 19.86 -3.66 -41.51
N LEU A 10 19.94 -5.00 -41.44
CA LEU A 10 20.92 -5.71 -40.60
C LEU A 10 22.33 -5.77 -41.23
N ALA A 11 22.43 -5.77 -42.56
CA ALA A 11 23.69 -5.95 -43.30
C ALA A 11 24.88 -5.10 -42.80
N PRO A 12 24.72 -3.81 -42.40
CA PRO A 12 25.84 -3.02 -41.87
C PRO A 12 26.43 -3.56 -40.56
N LEU A 13 25.63 -4.13 -39.65
CA LEU A 13 26.15 -4.77 -38.43
C LEU A 13 26.91 -6.06 -38.74
N ILE A 14 26.41 -6.84 -39.70
CA ILE A 14 27.08 -8.06 -40.21
C ILE A 14 28.38 -7.71 -40.95
N ALA A 15 28.45 -6.55 -41.61
CA ALA A 15 29.70 -6.06 -42.20
C ALA A 15 30.73 -5.74 -41.11
N ILE A 16 30.35 -4.95 -40.10
CA ILE A 16 31.22 -4.61 -38.95
C ILE A 16 31.71 -5.88 -38.24
N SER A 17 30.83 -6.86 -37.99
CA SER A 17 31.23 -8.12 -37.34
C SER A 17 32.23 -8.95 -38.16
N ARG A 18 32.43 -8.65 -39.45
CA ARG A 18 33.39 -9.34 -40.33
C ARG A 18 34.65 -8.53 -40.61
N THR A 19 34.56 -7.20 -40.67
CA THR A 19 35.63 -6.31 -41.19
C THR A 19 36.27 -5.40 -40.15
N ASP A 20 35.72 -5.30 -38.94
CA ASP A 20 36.34 -4.50 -37.89
C ASP A 20 37.67 -5.15 -37.44
N PRO A 21 38.79 -4.39 -37.31
CA PRO A 21 40.07 -4.96 -36.88
C PRO A 21 40.02 -5.53 -35.45
N ASP A 22 39.16 -4.98 -34.58
CA ASP A 22 39.10 -5.34 -33.16
C ASP A 22 38.14 -6.54 -32.92
N PRO A 23 38.62 -7.67 -32.37
CA PRO A 23 37.78 -8.83 -32.09
C PRO A 23 36.63 -8.55 -31.12
N ASP A 24 36.82 -7.68 -30.12
CA ASP A 24 35.78 -7.37 -29.14
C ASP A 24 34.65 -6.56 -29.77
N ILE A 25 34.97 -5.72 -30.75
CA ILE A 25 33.98 -4.97 -31.55
C ILE A 25 33.23 -5.90 -32.51
N ARG A 26 33.94 -6.87 -33.12
CA ARG A 26 33.28 -7.90 -33.95
C ARG A 26 32.25 -8.71 -33.16
N ILE A 27 32.58 -9.12 -31.93
CA ILE A 27 31.67 -9.85 -31.04
C ILE A 27 30.54 -8.95 -30.54
N ALA A 28 30.84 -7.71 -30.12
CA ALA A 28 29.84 -6.75 -29.65
C ALA A 28 28.80 -6.40 -30.73
N ALA A 29 29.18 -6.44 -32.02
CA ALA A 29 28.24 -6.26 -33.12
C ALA A 29 27.23 -7.42 -33.23
N LEU A 30 27.65 -8.66 -32.95
CA LEU A 30 26.79 -9.84 -32.91
C LEU A 30 25.91 -9.85 -31.64
N GLU A 31 26.47 -9.45 -30.50
CA GLU A 31 25.72 -9.26 -29.23
C GLU A 31 24.63 -8.19 -29.33
N ALA A 32 24.87 -7.11 -30.09
CA ALA A 32 23.86 -6.10 -30.38
C ALA A 32 22.82 -6.60 -31.39
N ALA A 33 23.27 -7.30 -32.45
CA ALA A 33 22.39 -7.83 -33.48
C ALA A 33 21.36 -8.84 -32.95
N THR A 34 21.78 -9.74 -32.04
CA THR A 34 20.92 -10.76 -31.41
C THR A 34 19.86 -10.22 -30.44
N ARG A 35 19.82 -8.90 -30.18
CA ARG A 35 18.82 -8.23 -29.33
C ARG A 35 17.76 -7.46 -30.13
N LEU A 36 17.97 -7.29 -31.44
CA LEU A 36 17.07 -6.54 -32.30
C LEU A 36 15.83 -7.38 -32.69
N PRO A 37 14.68 -6.74 -32.98
CA PRO A 37 13.50 -7.44 -33.49
C PRO A 37 13.70 -7.82 -34.97
N LEU A 38 14.43 -8.90 -35.24
CA LEU A 38 14.78 -9.33 -36.59
C LEU A 38 13.67 -10.14 -37.28
N SER A 39 13.57 -10.01 -38.60
CA SER A 39 12.83 -10.93 -39.47
C SER A 39 13.55 -12.29 -39.59
N ASP A 40 12.82 -13.38 -39.85
CA ASP A 40 13.38 -14.73 -40.07
C ASP A 40 14.56 -14.74 -41.04
N ALA A 41 14.47 -13.97 -42.12
CA ALA A 41 15.49 -13.92 -43.14
C ALA A 41 16.78 -13.22 -42.63
N ALA A 42 16.64 -12.23 -41.75
CA ALA A 42 17.75 -11.57 -41.07
C ALA A 42 18.32 -12.45 -39.93
N TRP A 43 17.48 -13.20 -39.21
CA TRP A 43 17.93 -14.22 -38.26
C TRP A 43 18.81 -15.29 -38.92
N ARG A 44 18.44 -15.76 -40.12
CA ARG A 44 19.22 -16.77 -40.86
C ARG A 44 20.61 -16.25 -41.27
N ASP A 45 20.70 -14.99 -41.71
CA ASP A 45 22.00 -14.37 -42.03
C ASP A 45 22.89 -14.23 -40.79
N LEU A 46 22.31 -13.80 -39.65
CA LEU A 46 23.03 -13.66 -38.39
C LEU A 46 23.51 -15.01 -37.83
N ALA A 47 22.65 -16.03 -37.90
CA ALA A 47 22.95 -17.41 -37.55
C ALA A 47 24.16 -17.97 -38.30
N VAL A 48 24.18 -17.82 -39.63
CA VAL A 48 25.30 -18.28 -40.48
C VAL A 48 26.62 -17.58 -40.11
N VAL A 49 26.56 -16.32 -39.67
CA VAL A 49 27.76 -15.59 -39.22
C VAL A 49 28.21 -16.06 -37.85
N ILE A 50 27.32 -16.19 -36.87
CA ILE A 50 27.67 -16.61 -35.51
C ILE A 50 28.28 -18.02 -35.49
N PHE A 51 27.71 -19.00 -36.21
CA PHE A 51 28.34 -20.32 -36.30
C PHE A 51 29.72 -20.27 -36.97
N LYS A 52 29.91 -19.48 -38.03
CA LYS A 52 31.24 -19.30 -38.66
C LYS A 52 32.29 -18.65 -37.75
N PHE A 53 31.88 -17.95 -36.69
CA PHE A 53 32.78 -17.48 -35.64
C PHE A 53 33.01 -18.54 -34.57
N ILE A 54 31.97 -19.26 -34.12
CA ILE A 54 32.10 -20.38 -33.18
C ILE A 54 33.03 -21.46 -33.75
N ASP A 55 32.83 -21.87 -35.00
CA ASP A 55 33.60 -22.92 -35.68
C ASP A 55 35.11 -22.56 -35.84
N LYS A 56 35.50 -21.29 -35.64
CA LYS A 56 36.89 -20.81 -35.71
C LYS A 56 37.56 -20.61 -34.34
N GLU A 57 36.78 -20.64 -33.27
CA GLU A 57 37.24 -20.30 -31.91
C GLU A 57 37.39 -21.57 -31.08
N ALA A 58 38.54 -21.71 -30.42
CA ALA A 58 38.85 -22.89 -29.62
C ALA A 58 37.90 -23.04 -28.41
N SER A 59 37.60 -24.29 -28.07
CA SER A 59 36.78 -24.68 -26.91
C SER A 59 37.20 -23.95 -25.63
N GLY A 60 36.23 -23.37 -24.92
CA GLY A 60 36.48 -22.68 -23.65
C GLY A 60 37.12 -21.28 -23.71
N THR A 61 37.50 -20.73 -24.87
CA THR A 61 37.99 -19.34 -24.95
C THR A 61 36.90 -18.34 -24.59
N PHE A 62 37.25 -17.22 -23.95
CA PHE A 62 36.29 -16.16 -23.57
C PHE A 62 35.44 -15.68 -24.77
N THR A 63 36.06 -15.56 -25.95
CA THR A 63 35.39 -15.27 -27.22
C THR A 63 34.31 -16.30 -27.54
N ARG A 64 34.65 -17.59 -27.52
CA ARG A 64 33.70 -18.68 -27.77
C ARG A 64 32.56 -18.67 -26.75
N LYS A 65 32.84 -18.41 -25.46
CA LYS A 65 31.79 -18.30 -24.42
C LYS A 65 30.74 -17.25 -24.80
N ARG A 66 31.18 -16.04 -25.20
CA ARG A 66 30.28 -14.96 -25.63
C ARG A 66 29.49 -15.29 -26.89
N LEU A 67 30.14 -15.93 -27.87
CA LEU A 67 29.48 -16.35 -29.11
C LEU A 67 28.40 -17.43 -28.87
N LEU A 68 28.65 -18.39 -27.98
CA LEU A 68 27.65 -19.39 -27.56
C LEU A 68 26.47 -18.74 -26.82
N THR A 69 26.72 -17.75 -25.95
CA THR A 69 25.64 -16.96 -25.32
C THR A 69 24.83 -16.15 -26.35
N CYS A 70 25.44 -15.67 -27.43
CA CYS A 70 24.70 -15.05 -28.54
C CYS A 70 23.87 -16.07 -29.32
N ALA A 71 24.42 -17.26 -29.57
CA ALA A 71 23.76 -18.33 -30.31
C ALA A 71 22.46 -18.77 -29.64
N ALA A 72 22.45 -18.92 -28.31
CA ALA A 72 21.27 -19.31 -27.54
C ALA A 72 20.03 -18.42 -27.75
N ARG A 73 20.22 -17.14 -28.14
CA ARG A 73 19.14 -16.17 -28.41
C ARG A 73 18.47 -16.30 -29.78
N ILE A 74 19.00 -17.11 -30.71
CA ILE A 74 18.46 -17.20 -32.08
C ILE A 74 17.21 -18.09 -32.08
N PRO A 75 16.01 -17.58 -32.44
CA PRO A 75 14.75 -18.33 -32.33
C PRO A 75 14.47 -19.28 -33.50
N LEU A 76 15.49 -19.65 -34.30
CA LEU A 76 15.33 -20.52 -35.45
C LEU A 76 15.41 -22.01 -35.02
N PRO A 77 14.38 -22.84 -35.28
CA PRO A 77 14.38 -24.24 -34.82
C PRO A 77 15.60 -25.05 -35.30
N THR A 78 15.94 -24.96 -36.59
CA THR A 78 17.11 -25.63 -37.18
C THR A 78 18.46 -25.14 -36.63
N PHE A 79 18.48 -23.95 -36.02
CA PHE A 79 19.67 -23.42 -35.36
C PHE A 79 19.76 -23.92 -33.92
N GLN A 80 18.64 -23.96 -33.20
CA GLN A 80 18.56 -24.51 -31.84
C GLN A 80 18.91 -25.99 -31.82
N GLU A 81 18.42 -26.79 -32.77
CA GLU A 81 18.79 -28.20 -32.94
C GLU A 81 20.31 -28.40 -33.09
N ARG A 82 20.97 -27.58 -33.92
CA ARG A 82 22.43 -27.58 -34.07
C ARG A 82 23.15 -27.13 -32.79
N LEU A 83 22.58 -26.22 -32.01
CA LEU A 83 23.14 -25.76 -30.74
C LEU A 83 22.99 -26.82 -29.63
N HIS A 84 21.86 -27.52 -29.57
CA HIS A 84 21.66 -28.69 -28.70
C HIS A 84 22.61 -29.84 -29.08
N THR A 85 22.82 -30.10 -30.37
CA THR A 85 23.80 -31.08 -30.84
C THR A 85 25.20 -30.71 -30.33
N LEU A 86 25.57 -29.42 -30.37
CA LEU A 86 26.83 -28.92 -29.82
C LEU A 86 26.89 -29.02 -28.29
N ALA A 87 25.76 -28.89 -27.57
CA ALA A 87 25.67 -29.12 -26.13
C ALA A 87 25.82 -30.61 -25.74
N SER A 88 25.43 -31.55 -26.61
CA SER A 88 25.58 -32.99 -26.36
C SER A 88 26.94 -33.56 -26.79
N THR A 89 27.61 -32.92 -27.76
CA THR A 89 28.84 -33.44 -28.40
C THR A 89 30.08 -32.55 -28.23
N GLY A 90 29.90 -31.32 -27.76
CA GLY A 90 30.97 -30.35 -27.56
C GLY A 90 31.77 -30.57 -26.27
N SER A 91 32.81 -29.76 -26.07
CA SER A 91 33.64 -29.80 -24.86
C SER A 91 32.85 -29.45 -23.60
N GLN A 92 33.19 -30.02 -22.45
CA GLN A 92 32.50 -29.77 -21.17
C GLN A 92 32.33 -28.27 -20.84
N SER A 93 33.29 -27.41 -21.22
CA SER A 93 33.15 -25.96 -21.06
C SER A 93 32.07 -25.36 -21.99
N ASP A 94 31.88 -25.88 -23.20
CA ASP A 94 30.83 -25.41 -24.10
C ASP A 94 29.45 -25.91 -23.62
N GLN A 95 29.36 -27.18 -23.21
CA GLN A 95 28.11 -27.79 -22.70
C GLN A 95 27.51 -26.95 -21.58
N ALA A 96 28.31 -26.65 -20.53
CA ALA A 96 27.86 -25.88 -19.38
C ALA A 96 27.35 -24.47 -19.75
N ILE A 97 27.97 -23.82 -20.75
CA ILE A 97 27.58 -22.48 -21.20
C ILE A 97 26.30 -22.53 -22.02
N ILE A 98 26.16 -23.52 -22.91
CA ILE A 98 24.97 -23.67 -23.75
C ILE A 98 23.77 -24.00 -22.87
N HIS A 99 23.90 -24.95 -21.92
CA HIS A 99 22.82 -25.26 -20.98
C HIS A 99 22.41 -24.06 -20.13
N GLN A 100 23.36 -23.31 -19.57
CA GLN A 100 23.05 -22.10 -18.79
C GLN A 100 22.36 -21.03 -19.67
N ALA A 101 22.89 -20.76 -20.86
CA ALA A 101 22.36 -19.72 -21.73
C ALA A 101 20.98 -20.06 -22.32
N LEU A 102 20.69 -21.34 -22.57
CA LEU A 102 19.36 -21.80 -22.99
C LEU A 102 18.36 -21.68 -21.83
N HIS A 103 18.71 -22.16 -20.63
CA HIS A 103 17.86 -22.04 -19.44
C HIS A 103 17.54 -20.58 -19.10
N ASP A 104 18.53 -19.67 -19.18
CA ASP A 104 18.31 -18.25 -18.94
C ASP A 104 17.42 -17.61 -20.03
N ASN A 105 17.51 -18.07 -21.29
CA ASN A 105 16.65 -17.60 -22.38
C ASN A 105 15.21 -18.13 -22.26
N GLU A 106 15.03 -19.41 -21.94
CA GLU A 106 13.72 -20.01 -21.66
C GLU A 106 13.03 -19.32 -20.48
N ARG A 107 13.77 -19.05 -19.40
CA ARG A 107 13.29 -18.27 -18.26
C ARG A 107 12.86 -16.86 -18.67
N SER A 108 13.68 -16.15 -19.45
CA SER A 108 13.35 -14.81 -19.95
C SER A 108 12.08 -14.82 -20.81
N LEU A 109 11.94 -15.80 -21.72
CA LEU A 109 10.76 -15.98 -22.55
C LEU A 109 9.53 -16.41 -21.74
N HIS A 110 9.69 -17.13 -20.63
CA HIS A 110 8.61 -17.48 -19.72
C HIS A 110 8.15 -16.26 -18.90
N GLU A 111 9.09 -15.46 -18.38
CA GLU A 111 8.79 -14.22 -17.66
C GLU A 111 8.16 -13.15 -18.59
N GLU A 112 8.61 -13.02 -19.84
CA GLU A 112 7.95 -12.19 -20.86
C GLU A 112 6.60 -12.78 -21.31
N GLY A 113 6.51 -14.10 -21.47
CA GLY A 113 5.27 -14.80 -21.81
C GLY A 113 4.19 -14.64 -20.74
N ILE A 114 4.55 -14.65 -19.46
CA ILE A 114 3.66 -14.32 -18.34
C ILE A 114 3.21 -12.84 -18.43
N ARG A 115 4.15 -11.91 -18.67
CA ARG A 115 3.85 -10.48 -18.83
C ARG A 115 2.91 -10.21 -20.03
N GLN A 116 3.14 -10.81 -21.19
CA GLN A 116 2.28 -10.64 -22.36
C GLN A 116 0.92 -11.34 -22.21
N ASN A 117 0.87 -12.56 -21.65
CA ASN A 117 -0.40 -13.26 -21.38
C ASN A 117 -1.26 -12.56 -20.31
N SER A 118 -0.66 -11.80 -19.39
CA SER A 118 -1.39 -10.94 -18.45
C SER A 118 -2.18 -9.81 -19.15
N GLY A 119 -1.81 -9.49 -20.40
CA GLY A 119 -2.52 -8.52 -21.27
C GLY A 119 -3.43 -9.13 -22.33
N LEU A 120 -3.39 -10.45 -22.59
CA LEU A 120 -4.03 -11.07 -23.76
C LEU A 120 -4.85 -12.35 -23.54
N LYS A 121 -5.06 -12.81 -22.30
CA LYS A 121 -5.98 -13.95 -22.03
C LYS A 121 -7.47 -13.57 -22.08
N LYS A 122 -8.00 -13.42 -23.30
CA LYS A 122 -9.43 -13.65 -23.66
C LYS A 122 -9.56 -14.24 -25.08
N SER A 123 -9.28 -15.53 -25.22
CA SER A 123 -9.95 -16.47 -26.16
C SER A 123 -9.21 -17.81 -26.19
N HIS A 124 -9.89 -18.90 -25.82
CA HIS A 124 -9.51 -20.27 -26.24
C HIS A 124 -10.34 -20.69 -27.47
N PRO A 125 -9.88 -21.67 -28.27
CA PRO A 125 -10.43 -21.90 -29.61
C PRO A 125 -11.53 -22.97 -29.66
N SER A 126 -12.51 -22.74 -30.53
CA SER A 126 -13.37 -23.75 -31.18
C SER A 126 -13.87 -23.13 -32.49
N GLY A 127 -13.57 -23.75 -33.64
CA GLY A 127 -13.94 -23.21 -34.98
C GLY A 127 -15.32 -23.68 -35.46
N PRO A 128 -15.66 -23.55 -36.76
CA PRO A 128 -14.91 -22.91 -37.85
C PRO A 128 -15.71 -21.86 -38.67
N LEU A 129 -14.99 -21.00 -39.42
CA LEU A 129 -15.39 -20.30 -40.66
C LEU A 129 -16.81 -19.66 -40.78
N ARG A 130 -16.90 -18.32 -40.68
CA ARG A 130 -17.05 -17.39 -41.82
C ARG A 130 -17.08 -15.92 -41.36
N GLY A 131 -16.84 -14.99 -42.27
CA GLY A 131 -16.44 -13.62 -41.95
C GLY A 131 -17.57 -12.64 -41.61
N ASN A 132 -17.24 -11.65 -40.78
CA ASN A 132 -17.38 -10.23 -41.11
C ASN A 132 -16.54 -9.36 -40.15
N GLN A 133 -15.96 -8.26 -40.65
CA GLN A 133 -15.24 -7.28 -39.83
C GLN A 133 -16.22 -6.34 -39.11
N PRO A 134 -15.82 -5.83 -37.94
CA PRO A 134 -16.02 -4.40 -37.66
C PRO A 134 -14.76 -3.70 -37.14
N HIS A 135 -14.59 -2.43 -37.55
CA HIS A 135 -13.49 -1.56 -37.14
C HIS A 135 -13.52 -1.21 -35.63
N ILE A 136 -12.37 -1.26 -34.96
CA ILE A 136 -12.18 -0.68 -33.62
C ILE A 136 -11.23 0.53 -33.69
N SER A 137 -11.63 1.63 -33.04
CA SER A 137 -11.00 2.95 -33.14
C SER A 137 -9.72 3.10 -32.30
N VAL A 138 -8.59 3.41 -32.95
CA VAL A 138 -7.24 3.52 -32.35
C VAL A 138 -6.97 4.91 -31.71
N LYS A 139 -7.99 5.75 -31.48
CA LYS A 139 -7.79 7.19 -31.17
C LYS A 139 -7.41 7.55 -29.71
N LYS A 140 -7.47 6.65 -28.72
CA LYS A 140 -7.24 7.01 -27.29
C LYS A 140 -5.80 6.86 -26.77
N THR A 141 -4.99 5.94 -27.30
CA THR A 141 -3.70 5.57 -26.68
C THR A 141 -2.53 6.52 -27.01
N THR A 142 -2.65 7.37 -28.02
CA THR A 142 -1.55 8.23 -28.51
C THR A 142 -1.36 9.55 -27.74
N ARG A 143 -2.30 9.95 -26.86
CA ARG A 143 -2.26 11.26 -26.19
C ARG A 143 -1.44 11.33 -24.89
N SER A 144 -1.14 10.21 -24.22
CA SER A 144 -0.42 10.20 -22.93
C SER A 144 1.11 10.23 -23.08
N ILE A 145 1.64 9.56 -24.10
CA ILE A 145 3.09 9.38 -24.33
C ILE A 145 3.84 10.72 -24.48
N PRO A 146 3.33 11.75 -25.21
CA PRO A 146 3.95 13.08 -25.29
C PRO A 146 4.21 13.74 -23.92
N ARG A 147 3.29 13.61 -22.96
CA ARG A 147 3.38 14.28 -21.64
C ARG A 147 4.48 13.69 -20.78
N ILE A 148 4.65 12.36 -20.78
CA ILE A 148 5.70 11.68 -20.01
C ILE A 148 7.08 12.04 -20.57
N LEU A 149 7.25 11.97 -21.90
CA LEU A 149 8.47 12.37 -22.61
C LEU A 149 8.87 13.82 -22.29
N LEU A 150 7.91 14.76 -22.32
CA LEU A 150 8.13 16.14 -21.93
C LEU A 150 8.50 16.33 -20.46
N LYS A 151 7.96 15.51 -19.54
CA LYS A 151 8.25 15.60 -18.10
C LYS A 151 9.66 15.07 -17.79
N THR A 152 10.07 13.95 -18.39
CA THR A 152 11.42 13.39 -18.24
C THR A 152 12.49 14.33 -18.81
N LEU A 153 12.27 14.87 -20.01
CA LEU A 153 13.21 15.81 -20.62
C LEU A 153 13.31 17.14 -19.85
N LYS A 154 12.19 17.65 -19.29
CA LYS A 154 12.22 18.81 -18.37
C LYS A 154 13.03 18.52 -17.10
N LYS A 155 12.85 17.36 -16.46
CA LYS A 155 13.64 16.96 -15.26
C LYS A 155 15.14 16.92 -15.58
N ALA A 156 15.52 16.36 -16.72
CA ALA A 156 16.92 16.32 -17.14
C ALA A 156 17.49 17.73 -17.37
N ASN A 157 16.69 18.64 -17.93
CA ASN A 157 17.09 20.03 -18.17
C ASN A 157 17.33 20.79 -16.87
N GLN A 158 16.42 20.64 -15.90
CA GLN A 158 16.57 21.16 -14.54
C GLN A 158 17.82 20.60 -13.84
N HIS A 159 18.13 19.31 -14.04
CA HIS A 159 19.33 18.70 -13.46
C HIS A 159 20.62 19.25 -14.06
N ALA A 160 20.65 19.56 -15.37
CA ALA A 160 21.83 20.14 -16.01
C ALA A 160 22.02 21.63 -15.69
N ALA A 161 20.94 22.41 -15.59
CA ALA A 161 21.01 23.81 -15.13
C ALA A 161 21.62 23.92 -13.73
N ALA A 162 21.35 22.95 -12.85
CA ALA A 162 21.94 22.84 -11.52
C ALA A 162 23.44 22.41 -11.53
N LEU A 163 23.99 21.96 -12.66
CA LEU A 163 25.37 21.50 -12.79
C LEU A 163 26.33 22.51 -13.46
N THR A 164 25.80 23.55 -14.10
CA THR A 164 26.60 24.55 -14.86
C THR A 164 26.59 25.96 -14.28
N GLY A 165 25.74 26.26 -13.29
CA GLY A 165 25.78 27.55 -12.57
C GLY A 165 25.46 28.76 -13.45
N HIS A 166 24.25 28.82 -14.00
CA HIS A 166 23.68 29.99 -14.69
C HIS A 166 24.42 30.52 -15.95
N ASP A 167 25.31 29.77 -16.59
CA ASP A 167 25.80 30.14 -17.93
C ASP A 167 24.76 29.81 -19.03
N THR A 168 23.95 30.81 -19.36
CA THR A 168 22.72 30.71 -20.18
C THR A 168 22.94 30.62 -21.70
N LYS A 169 24.18 30.45 -22.17
CA LYS A 169 24.50 30.38 -23.62
C LYS A 169 24.92 29.02 -24.17
N SER A 170 24.89 27.96 -23.37
CA SER A 170 25.14 26.60 -23.88
C SER A 170 23.85 25.94 -24.39
N ASP A 171 23.77 25.71 -25.72
CA ASP A 171 22.63 25.06 -26.40
C ASP A 171 22.45 23.60 -25.91
N TRP A 172 21.71 23.47 -24.81
CA TRP A 172 21.63 22.24 -24.06
C TRP A 172 20.90 21.14 -24.84
N PHE A 173 21.48 19.95 -24.79
CA PHE A 173 21.08 18.79 -25.59
C PHE A 173 19.58 18.50 -25.56
N GLY A 174 18.97 18.59 -24.39
CA GLY A 174 17.55 18.30 -24.23
C GLY A 174 16.62 19.42 -24.67
N ASP A 175 17.02 20.69 -24.81
CA ASP A 175 16.12 21.71 -25.39
C ASP A 175 16.02 21.55 -26.91
N GLU A 176 17.15 21.30 -27.58
CA GLU A 176 17.19 20.94 -29.00
C GLU A 176 16.37 19.65 -29.27
N ILE A 177 16.48 18.65 -28.39
CA ILE A 177 15.70 17.41 -28.42
C ILE A 177 14.22 17.64 -28.09
N ILE A 178 13.87 18.42 -27.06
CA ILE A 178 12.48 18.78 -26.72
C ILE A 178 11.84 19.52 -27.89
N HIS A 179 12.54 20.47 -28.50
CA HIS A 179 12.04 21.26 -29.62
C HIS A 179 11.81 20.37 -30.85
N SER A 180 12.78 19.52 -31.20
CA SER A 180 12.65 18.55 -32.29
C SER A 180 11.50 17.55 -32.05
N ILE A 181 11.41 16.98 -30.84
CA ILE A 181 10.32 16.09 -30.42
C ILE A 181 8.96 16.79 -30.49
N ARG A 182 8.83 18.02 -29.97
CA ARG A 182 7.59 18.80 -30.07
C ARG A 182 7.20 19.02 -31.54
N LYS A 183 8.14 19.44 -32.39
CA LYS A 183 7.91 19.67 -33.82
C LYS A 183 7.43 18.40 -34.53
N GLN A 184 8.04 17.24 -34.23
CA GLN A 184 7.66 15.95 -34.83
C GLN A 184 6.37 15.35 -34.26
N ILE A 185 6.05 15.60 -32.97
CA ILE A 185 4.74 15.26 -32.37
C ILE A 185 3.63 16.08 -33.05
N VAL A 186 3.83 17.38 -33.23
CA VAL A 186 2.87 18.28 -33.91
C VAL A 186 2.70 17.90 -35.38
N GLY A 187 3.80 17.57 -36.08
CA GLY A 187 3.79 17.12 -37.47
C GLY A 187 3.34 15.67 -37.70
N LYS A 188 3.15 14.86 -36.64
CA LYS A 188 2.90 13.41 -36.69
C LYS A 188 3.98 12.59 -37.43
N THR A 189 5.21 13.10 -37.53
CA THR A 189 6.34 12.49 -38.27
C THR A 189 7.28 11.63 -37.40
N ILE A 190 6.84 11.23 -36.20
CA ILE A 190 7.62 10.36 -35.30
C ILE A 190 7.89 9.02 -36.01
N GLY A 191 9.14 8.82 -36.43
CA GLY A 191 9.61 7.54 -37.00
C GLY A 191 10.56 7.66 -38.20
N THR A 192 10.55 8.78 -38.94
CA THR A 192 11.35 8.90 -40.20
C THR A 192 12.48 9.92 -40.15
N GLU A 193 12.38 10.99 -39.35
CA GLU A 193 13.38 12.07 -39.32
C GLU A 193 13.99 12.33 -37.94
N TRP A 194 14.02 11.34 -37.05
CA TRP A 194 14.72 11.48 -35.77
C TRP A 194 16.25 11.48 -36.01
N PRO A 195 17.01 12.51 -35.61
CA PRO A 195 18.43 12.64 -35.93
C PRO A 195 19.31 11.81 -34.98
N VAL A 196 19.09 10.49 -34.97
CA VAL A 196 19.77 9.50 -34.12
C VAL A 196 21.28 9.70 -34.09
N ALA A 197 21.93 9.83 -35.26
CA ALA A 197 23.39 9.97 -35.32
C ALA A 197 23.88 11.28 -34.67
N LYS A 198 23.17 12.40 -34.88
CA LYS A 198 23.49 13.69 -34.23
C LYS A 198 23.30 13.57 -32.71
N ALA A 199 22.21 12.95 -32.29
CA ALA A 199 21.87 12.81 -30.89
C ALA A 199 22.91 11.95 -30.13
N VAL A 200 23.25 10.78 -30.68
CA VAL A 200 24.25 9.88 -30.10
C VAL A 200 25.66 10.49 -30.15
N LYS A 201 26.04 11.20 -31.21
CA LYS A 201 27.34 11.90 -31.26
C LYS A 201 27.46 13.00 -30.21
N LYS A 202 26.40 13.80 -29.98
CA LYS A 202 26.38 14.83 -28.92
C LYS A 202 26.36 14.20 -27.51
N HIS A 203 25.70 13.05 -27.31
CA HIS A 203 25.76 12.28 -26.06
C HIS A 203 27.19 11.79 -25.75
N LEU A 204 27.84 11.10 -26.70
CA LEU A 204 29.19 10.55 -26.48
C LEU A 204 30.28 11.61 -26.30
N ASN A 205 30.15 12.75 -26.98
CA ASN A 205 31.15 13.82 -26.95
C ASN A 205 31.00 14.79 -25.76
N THR A 206 29.98 14.63 -24.89
CA THR A 206 29.74 15.55 -23.76
C THR A 206 30.24 14.94 -22.45
N PRO A 207 31.25 15.53 -21.76
CA PRO A 207 31.87 14.92 -20.56
C PRO A 207 30.97 14.86 -19.31
N LYS A 208 29.86 15.60 -19.29
CA LYS A 208 28.76 15.45 -18.32
C LYS A 208 27.44 15.36 -19.08
N THR A 209 26.98 14.14 -19.37
CA THR A 209 25.80 13.96 -20.21
C THR A 209 24.51 14.34 -19.49
N ALA A 210 23.66 15.06 -20.23
CA ALA A 210 22.29 15.45 -19.87
C ALA A 210 21.39 14.28 -19.44
N LEU A 211 21.56 13.15 -20.13
CA LEU A 211 20.85 11.91 -19.96
C LEU A 211 21.88 10.84 -19.60
N ASN A 212 21.51 9.84 -18.79
CA ASN A 212 22.30 8.61 -18.70
C ASN A 212 22.03 7.69 -19.91
N ASP A 213 22.83 6.64 -20.08
CA ASP A 213 22.70 5.72 -21.21
C ASP A 213 21.29 5.10 -21.30
N ASP A 214 20.63 4.79 -20.19
CA ASP A 214 19.30 4.15 -20.17
C ASP A 214 18.17 5.12 -20.56
N GLN A 215 18.27 6.38 -20.13
CA GLN A 215 17.41 7.47 -20.59
C GLN A 215 17.62 7.73 -22.10
N MET A 216 18.87 7.68 -22.57
CA MET A 216 19.18 7.83 -23.99
C MET A 216 18.65 6.66 -24.82
N VAL A 217 18.80 5.41 -24.35
CA VAL A 217 18.18 4.21 -24.94
C VAL A 217 16.67 4.39 -25.06
N TRP A 218 15.99 4.83 -24.00
CA TRP A 218 14.54 5.03 -24.02
C TRP A 218 14.07 6.09 -25.03
N VAL A 219 14.85 7.16 -25.23
CA VAL A 219 14.60 8.16 -26.28
C VAL A 219 14.82 7.57 -27.67
N LEU A 220 15.88 6.77 -27.86
CA LEU A 220 16.21 6.14 -29.14
C LEU A 220 15.18 5.08 -29.57
N SER A 221 14.67 4.25 -28.65
CA SER A 221 13.66 3.21 -28.91
C SER A 221 12.28 3.75 -29.36
N ARG A 222 12.14 5.06 -29.61
CA ARG A 222 10.96 5.68 -30.25
C ARG A 222 11.09 5.80 -31.78
N GLY A 223 12.27 5.60 -32.35
CA GLY A 223 12.49 5.56 -33.81
C GLY A 223 12.15 4.21 -34.43
N LYS A 224 12.08 4.15 -35.76
CA LYS A 224 12.00 2.86 -36.49
C LYS A 224 13.30 2.06 -36.32
N PRO A 225 13.26 0.74 -36.03
CA PRO A 225 14.46 -0.07 -35.82
C PRO A 225 15.48 0.06 -36.95
N SER A 226 15.05 -0.08 -38.21
CA SER A 226 15.92 0.04 -39.39
C SER A 226 16.58 1.42 -39.55
N HIS A 227 15.92 2.50 -39.11
CA HIS A 227 16.50 3.85 -39.13
C HIS A 227 17.54 4.02 -38.02
N ILE A 228 17.24 3.54 -36.82
CA ILE A 228 18.16 3.57 -35.68
C ILE A 228 19.44 2.79 -36.03
N ILE A 229 19.30 1.57 -36.54
CA ILE A 229 20.45 0.73 -36.94
C ILE A 229 21.30 1.44 -37.98
N ARG A 230 20.70 1.95 -39.06
CA ARG A 230 21.42 2.69 -40.12
C ARG A 230 22.19 3.90 -39.58
N GLN A 231 21.57 4.67 -38.68
CA GLN A 231 22.16 5.87 -38.10
C GLN A 231 23.27 5.55 -37.08
N MET A 232 23.10 4.50 -36.28
CA MET A 232 24.11 4.10 -35.28
C MET A 232 25.29 3.35 -35.93
N THR A 233 25.06 2.53 -36.96
CA THR A 233 26.15 1.91 -37.71
C THR A 233 26.94 2.92 -38.53
N GLY A 234 26.30 3.98 -39.03
CA GLY A 234 26.98 5.13 -39.64
C GLY A 234 27.91 5.91 -38.68
N LEU A 235 27.83 5.70 -37.36
CA LEU A 235 28.77 6.25 -36.38
C LEU A 235 29.95 5.32 -36.04
N LEU A 236 29.91 4.05 -36.47
CA LEU A 236 30.91 3.01 -36.23
C LEU A 236 32.01 3.02 -37.31
N THR A 237 32.56 4.19 -37.61
CA THR A 237 33.71 4.35 -38.50
C THR A 237 34.99 3.79 -37.85
N GLN A 238 35.87 3.17 -38.63
CA GLN A 238 37.09 2.52 -38.11
C GLN A 238 38.02 3.52 -37.39
N ASP A 239 38.04 4.78 -37.83
CA ASP A 239 38.80 5.89 -37.22
C ASP A 239 38.35 6.27 -35.80
N ARG A 240 37.20 5.77 -35.34
CA ARG A 240 36.70 6.02 -33.98
C ARG A 240 37.40 5.09 -32.97
N PRO A 241 37.77 5.56 -31.76
CA PRO A 241 38.36 4.70 -30.73
C PRO A 241 37.51 3.45 -30.42
N ALA A 242 38.16 2.30 -30.24
CA ALA A 242 37.49 1.02 -29.97
C ALA A 242 36.50 1.10 -28.79
N LYS A 243 36.89 1.75 -27.68
CA LYS A 243 36.04 1.95 -26.51
C LYS A 243 34.72 2.68 -26.82
N GLU A 244 34.73 3.66 -27.72
CA GLU A 244 33.51 4.36 -28.16
C GLU A 244 32.68 3.50 -29.11
N ARG A 245 33.31 2.74 -30.02
CA ARG A 245 32.63 1.77 -30.88
C ARG A 245 31.93 0.69 -30.03
N GLN A 246 32.57 0.24 -28.96
CA GLN A 246 31.98 -0.71 -27.99
C GLN A 246 30.79 -0.09 -27.24
N GLN A 247 30.89 1.18 -26.82
CA GLN A 247 29.78 1.89 -26.16
C GLN A 247 28.59 2.09 -27.10
N LEU A 248 28.83 2.45 -28.37
CA LEU A 248 27.81 2.54 -29.43
C LEU A 248 27.05 1.22 -29.61
N LEU A 249 27.77 0.10 -29.71
CA LEU A 249 27.16 -1.22 -29.86
C LEU A 249 26.39 -1.66 -28.61
N LYS A 250 26.91 -1.38 -27.41
CA LYS A 250 26.20 -1.62 -26.15
C LYS A 250 24.90 -0.81 -26.04
N LEU A 251 24.92 0.45 -26.49
CA LEU A 251 23.74 1.31 -26.54
C LEU A 251 22.71 0.77 -27.54
N LEU A 252 23.15 0.32 -28.73
CA LEU A 252 22.29 -0.27 -29.74
C LEU A 252 21.65 -1.60 -29.27
N GLY A 253 22.41 -2.44 -28.57
CA GLY A 253 21.88 -3.67 -27.96
C GLY A 253 20.75 -3.41 -26.97
N LYS A 254 20.93 -2.46 -26.05
CA LYS A 254 19.88 -2.01 -25.12
C LYS A 254 18.66 -1.42 -25.83
N VAL A 255 18.87 -0.70 -26.94
CA VAL A 255 17.76 -0.20 -27.79
C VAL A 255 16.99 -1.36 -28.42
N GLY A 256 17.69 -2.42 -28.85
CA GLY A 256 17.10 -3.68 -29.30
C GLY A 256 16.21 -4.33 -28.23
N ASP A 257 16.74 -4.52 -27.01
CA ASP A 257 15.99 -5.10 -25.88
C ASP A 257 14.65 -4.35 -25.65
N ASN A 258 14.67 -3.02 -25.67
CA ASN A 258 13.48 -2.16 -25.52
C ASN A 258 12.51 -2.15 -26.73
N LEU A 259 12.99 -2.50 -27.93
CA LEU A 259 12.16 -2.60 -29.14
C LEU A 259 11.48 -3.97 -29.22
N SER A 260 12.19 -5.03 -28.84
CA SER A 260 11.73 -6.42 -28.84
C SER A 260 10.67 -6.68 -27.76
N SER A 261 10.84 -6.09 -26.57
CA SER A 261 9.88 -6.16 -25.43
C SER A 261 8.58 -5.35 -25.62
N GLY A 262 8.42 -4.64 -26.75
CA GLY A 262 7.17 -3.96 -27.09
C GLY A 262 6.87 -2.70 -26.27
N ALA A 263 7.71 -1.67 -26.41
CA ALA A 263 7.46 -0.25 -26.05
C ALA A 263 6.62 0.08 -24.79
N THR A 264 6.75 -0.71 -23.72
CA THR A 264 6.11 -0.49 -22.41
C THR A 264 7.10 -0.11 -21.30
N HIS A 265 8.42 -0.19 -21.55
CA HIS A 265 9.50 0.20 -20.64
C HIS A 265 9.63 1.72 -20.41
N GLY A 266 8.54 2.39 -20.03
CA GLY A 266 8.54 3.78 -19.55
C GLY A 266 9.06 3.96 -18.12
N GLN A 267 9.26 2.87 -17.37
CA GLN A 267 9.50 2.90 -15.92
C GLN A 267 10.96 2.65 -15.49
N GLU A 268 11.84 2.13 -16.34
CA GLU A 268 13.20 1.75 -15.92
C GLU A 268 14.23 2.89 -16.00
N ALA A 269 13.94 3.95 -16.74
CA ALA A 269 14.79 5.14 -16.82
C ALA A 269 14.93 5.92 -15.48
N GLU A 270 14.12 5.60 -14.46
CA GLU A 270 14.27 6.09 -13.08
C GLU A 270 14.99 5.10 -12.15
N LYS A 271 15.24 3.83 -12.54
CA LYS A 271 15.89 2.83 -11.67
C LYS A 271 17.43 2.80 -11.73
N VAL A 272 18.07 3.21 -12.83
CA VAL A 272 19.53 3.08 -12.99
C VAL A 272 20.35 4.25 -12.39
N THR A 273 19.73 5.37 -12.00
CA THR A 273 20.43 6.44 -11.24
C THR A 273 20.83 6.06 -9.81
N ARG A 274 20.57 4.81 -9.39
CA ARG A 274 21.10 4.22 -8.16
C ARG A 274 21.74 2.87 -8.45
N HIS A 275 23.03 2.86 -8.78
CA HIS A 275 24.08 2.12 -8.04
C HIS A 275 25.50 2.43 -8.59
N LYS A 276 26.46 2.61 -7.66
CA LYS A 276 27.92 2.77 -7.86
C LYS A 276 28.43 3.99 -8.66
N ILE A 277 28.52 5.13 -7.97
CA ILE A 277 29.72 5.99 -8.05
C ILE A 277 30.36 6.03 -6.67
N GLY A 278 31.51 5.37 -6.53
CA GLY A 278 32.35 5.45 -5.33
C GLY A 278 33.52 6.40 -5.57
N ARG A 279 33.58 7.47 -4.77
CA ARG A 279 34.74 8.36 -4.49
C ARG A 279 35.84 8.53 -5.57
N ALA A 280 35.92 9.76 -6.08
CA ALA A 280 37.19 10.49 -6.16
C ALA A 280 37.08 11.77 -5.28
N GLY A 281 38.14 12.14 -4.56
CA GLY A 281 38.17 13.31 -3.64
C GLY A 281 38.50 14.63 -4.36
N ALA A 282 38.86 15.75 -3.70
CA ALA A 282 38.96 16.10 -2.26
C ALA A 282 38.33 17.52 -2.09
N ILE A 283 38.44 18.34 -1.03
CA ILE A 283 39.55 18.87 -0.20
C ILE A 283 38.88 19.23 1.16
N ILE A 284 39.39 18.96 2.38
CA ILE A 284 40.63 19.43 3.06
C ILE A 284 41.25 18.29 3.90
N ASN A 285 42.57 18.35 4.12
CA ASN A 285 43.38 17.33 4.79
C ASN A 285 43.48 17.48 6.32
N GLY A 286 43.72 16.34 6.99
CA GLY A 286 44.16 16.27 8.39
C GLY A 286 44.67 14.86 8.75
N ARG A 287 45.95 14.58 8.48
CA ARG A 287 46.66 13.33 8.84
C ARG A 287 47.96 13.65 9.58
N PRO A 288 48.33 12.86 10.58
CA PRO A 288 49.50 11.95 10.47
C PRO A 288 49.06 10.47 10.69
N LYS A 289 49.61 9.41 10.05
CA LYS A 289 50.98 8.83 10.10
C LYS A 289 51.40 8.42 11.53
N MET A 290 51.93 7.23 11.84
CA MET A 290 52.32 6.02 11.07
C MET A 290 51.54 4.79 11.64
N SER A 291 51.84 3.49 11.46
CA SER A 291 52.90 2.72 10.78
C SER A 291 52.36 1.32 10.34
N ALA A 292 53.22 0.34 10.04
CA ALA A 292 52.87 -1.07 9.77
C ALA A 292 53.94 -2.07 10.26
N ARG A 293 53.58 -3.33 10.52
CA ARG A 293 54.41 -4.54 10.30
C ARG A 293 53.62 -5.84 10.39
N SER A 294 54.22 -6.94 9.94
CA SER A 294 53.56 -8.14 9.39
C SER A 294 53.79 -9.42 10.21
N ALA A 295 52.77 -10.31 10.25
CA ALA A 295 52.83 -11.80 10.26
C ALA A 295 53.68 -12.52 11.37
N PRO A 296 53.64 -13.88 11.53
CA PRO A 296 52.84 -14.91 10.85
C PRO A 296 52.12 -15.93 11.81
N SER A 297 51.40 -16.90 11.24
CA SER A 297 51.16 -18.25 11.80
C SER A 297 52.09 -19.24 11.04
N PRO A 298 52.46 -20.46 11.52
CA PRO A 298 51.51 -21.59 11.63
C PRO A 298 51.92 -22.77 12.59
N ILE A 299 51.27 -23.96 12.44
CA ILE A 299 51.75 -25.34 12.77
C ILE A 299 51.80 -25.73 14.28
N ILE A 300 51.43 -26.95 14.75
CA ILE A 300 50.53 -28.05 14.31
C ILE A 300 50.41 -29.08 15.48
N ASP A 301 49.41 -29.98 15.39
CA ASP A 301 49.31 -31.37 15.91
C ASP A 301 48.27 -31.75 17.00
N SER A 302 47.60 -32.88 16.72
CA SER A 302 46.63 -33.63 17.52
C SER A 302 47.35 -34.73 18.36
N PRO A 303 46.71 -35.40 19.35
CA PRO A 303 45.85 -36.56 19.01
C PRO A 303 44.70 -36.91 20.00
N GLU A 304 43.84 -37.84 19.57
CA GLU A 304 42.93 -38.72 20.35
C GLU A 304 43.61 -40.10 20.58
N PRO A 305 43.02 -41.15 21.25
CA PRO A 305 41.77 -41.27 22.02
C PRO A 305 41.89 -42.10 23.37
N THR A 306 40.74 -42.47 23.97
CA THR A 306 40.50 -43.51 25.03
C THR A 306 41.00 -43.21 26.46
N SER A 307 40.37 -43.62 27.57
CA SER A 307 39.15 -44.40 27.92
C SER A 307 38.65 -43.94 29.32
N GLY A 308 37.52 -44.33 29.92
CA GLY A 308 36.39 -45.22 29.57
C GLY A 308 35.94 -46.07 30.78
N ASN A 309 34.62 -46.30 31.00
CA ASN A 309 34.08 -47.39 31.84
C ASN A 309 32.55 -47.60 31.60
N GLU A 310 32.19 -48.87 31.40
CA GLU A 310 30.85 -49.47 31.19
C GLU A 310 30.46 -50.29 32.47
N PRO A 311 29.42 -51.17 32.55
CA PRO A 311 28.56 -51.81 31.53
C PRO A 311 27.01 -51.78 31.89
N ASP A 312 26.03 -52.57 31.41
CA ASP A 312 25.97 -53.71 30.45
C ASP A 312 24.53 -54.01 29.88
N PHE A 313 24.48 -54.95 28.93
CA PHE A 313 23.45 -55.97 28.56
C PHE A 313 21.96 -55.69 28.17
N SER A 314 21.72 -55.86 26.86
CA SER A 314 20.70 -56.72 26.15
C SER A 314 19.16 -56.54 26.24
N THR A 315 18.60 -56.15 25.08
CA THR A 315 17.55 -56.81 24.25
C THR A 315 16.64 -57.92 24.82
N GLU A 316 15.30 -57.78 24.70
CA GLU A 316 14.41 -58.66 23.89
C GLU A 316 12.94 -58.17 23.80
N MET A 317 12.12 -58.82 22.96
CA MET A 317 10.77 -58.40 22.51
C MET A 317 9.61 -59.01 23.32
N ALA A 318 8.46 -58.32 23.40
CA ALA A 318 7.12 -58.95 23.46
C ALA A 318 5.98 -57.96 23.09
N GLU A 319 4.91 -58.48 22.48
CA GLU A 319 3.62 -57.80 22.21
C GLU A 319 2.72 -57.79 23.48
N VAL A 320 1.64 -56.98 23.52
CA VAL A 320 0.26 -57.32 23.98
C VAL A 320 -0.69 -56.14 23.72
N ASP A 321 -1.93 -56.46 23.34
CA ASP A 321 -3.04 -55.57 22.99
C ASP A 321 -4.03 -55.25 24.14
N GLU A 322 -4.81 -54.17 23.93
CA GLU A 322 -6.23 -53.96 24.28
C GLU A 322 -6.85 -53.87 25.72
N MET A 323 -7.81 -52.92 25.78
CA MET A 323 -9.12 -52.89 26.49
C MET A 323 -9.31 -52.39 27.96
N TYR A 324 -9.92 -51.21 28.04
CA TYR A 324 -11.10 -50.77 28.84
C TYR A 324 -11.30 -51.16 30.33
N GLU A 325 -11.57 -50.13 31.15
CA GLU A 325 -12.73 -50.12 32.06
C GLU A 325 -13.27 -48.68 32.27
N ALA A 326 -14.54 -48.54 32.64
CA ALA A 326 -15.29 -47.27 32.60
C ALA A 326 -15.65 -46.71 33.99
N SER A 327 -15.89 -45.40 34.08
CA SER A 327 -16.43 -44.72 35.27
C SER A 327 -17.66 -43.89 34.86
N GLU A 328 -18.79 -44.15 35.52
CA GLU A 328 -20.08 -43.51 35.25
C GLU A 328 -20.08 -42.05 35.73
N ALA A 329 -20.80 -41.19 34.99
CA ALA A 329 -20.94 -39.77 35.31
C ALA A 329 -22.35 -39.46 35.84
N GLU A 330 -22.45 -38.78 36.99
CA GLU A 330 -23.72 -38.28 37.51
C GLU A 330 -24.35 -37.22 36.59
N ALA A 331 -25.64 -37.36 36.31
CA ALA A 331 -26.39 -36.39 35.51
C ALA A 331 -26.67 -35.09 36.31
N PRO A 332 -26.49 -33.90 35.72
CA PRO A 332 -26.75 -32.64 36.41
C PRO A 332 -28.25 -32.40 36.66
N SER A 333 -28.56 -31.75 37.79
CA SER A 333 -29.92 -31.47 38.23
C SER A 333 -30.67 -30.43 37.36
N PRO A 334 -32.01 -30.52 37.24
CA PRO A 334 -32.79 -29.75 36.27
C PRO A 334 -32.76 -28.23 36.45
N GLU A 335 -32.46 -27.72 37.65
CA GLU A 335 -32.30 -26.27 37.88
C GLU A 335 -31.06 -25.70 37.15
N ARG A 336 -29.99 -26.49 36.98
CA ARG A 336 -28.81 -26.05 36.18
C ARG A 336 -29.07 -26.07 34.68
N LEU A 337 -30.10 -26.79 34.20
CA LEU A 337 -30.49 -26.81 32.79
C LEU A 337 -31.28 -25.55 32.39
N ALA A 338 -31.90 -24.84 33.35
CA ALA A 338 -32.59 -23.57 33.09
C ALA A 338 -31.59 -22.42 32.85
N ASP A 339 -30.55 -22.30 33.70
CA ASP A 339 -29.48 -21.31 33.55
C ASP A 339 -28.56 -21.57 32.32
N GLN A 340 -28.67 -22.73 31.69
CA GLN A 340 -27.92 -23.09 30.48
C GLN A 340 -28.61 -22.74 29.16
N GLN A 341 -29.75 -22.03 29.18
CA GLN A 341 -30.25 -21.33 27.99
C GLN A 341 -29.41 -20.07 27.69
N SER A 342 -28.13 -20.27 27.39
CA SER A 342 -27.24 -19.26 26.83
C SER A 342 -27.92 -18.54 25.67
N GLU A 343 -27.79 -17.23 25.56
CA GLU A 343 -28.34 -16.49 24.43
C GLU A 343 -27.70 -16.97 23.12
N GLN A 344 -28.44 -17.74 22.32
CA GLN A 344 -27.99 -18.24 21.02
C GLN A 344 -28.71 -17.56 19.84
N ARG A 345 -29.25 -16.34 20.05
CA ARG A 345 -29.99 -15.64 19.01
C ARG A 345 -29.10 -15.40 17.79
N ARG A 346 -29.58 -15.66 16.58
CA ARG A 346 -28.83 -15.54 15.32
C ARG A 346 -29.64 -14.68 14.34
N VAL A 347 -28.96 -14.04 13.41
CA VAL A 347 -29.64 -13.48 12.23
C VAL A 347 -30.19 -14.62 11.39
N HIS A 348 -31.45 -14.50 11.01
CA HIS A 348 -32.15 -15.39 10.09
C HIS A 348 -32.45 -14.65 8.80
N ALA A 349 -32.47 -15.36 7.68
CA ALA A 349 -32.97 -14.86 6.39
C ALA A 349 -33.85 -15.90 5.70
N GLN A 350 -34.96 -15.43 5.13
CA GLN A 350 -35.90 -16.21 4.34
C GLN A 350 -36.23 -15.43 3.06
N LEU A 351 -36.12 -16.07 1.90
CA LEU A 351 -36.58 -15.48 0.65
C LEU A 351 -38.09 -15.69 0.49
N ARG A 352 -38.80 -14.66 0.06
CA ARG A 352 -40.24 -14.70 -0.19
C ARG A 352 -40.57 -14.03 -1.52
N GLN A 353 -41.57 -14.56 -2.20
CA GLN A 353 -42.22 -13.91 -3.35
C GLN A 353 -43.73 -14.16 -3.23
N ALA A 354 -44.55 -13.12 -3.42
CA ALA A 354 -46.00 -13.18 -3.20
C ALA A 354 -46.41 -13.87 -1.87
N ASN A 355 -45.70 -13.56 -0.78
CA ASN A 355 -45.80 -14.19 0.55
C ASN A 355 -45.45 -15.69 0.65
N GLN A 356 -45.08 -16.37 -0.44
CA GLN A 356 -44.62 -17.77 -0.41
C GLN A 356 -43.10 -17.82 -0.12
N ARG A 357 -42.68 -18.75 0.75
CA ARG A 357 -41.26 -19.02 1.04
C ARG A 357 -40.57 -19.65 -0.18
N ARG A 358 -39.32 -19.29 -0.40
CA ARG A 358 -38.45 -19.80 -1.46
C ARG A 358 -37.04 -20.13 -0.96
N HIS A 359 -36.34 -20.98 -1.70
CA HIS A 359 -34.91 -21.26 -1.56
C HIS A 359 -34.07 -20.55 -2.63
N THR A 360 -34.74 -19.91 -3.59
CA THR A 360 -34.18 -19.15 -4.71
C THR A 360 -34.82 -17.78 -4.83
N PHE A 361 -34.07 -16.84 -5.42
CA PHE A 361 -34.64 -15.63 -5.99
C PHE A 361 -35.30 -15.94 -7.34
N LEU A 362 -36.39 -15.23 -7.66
CA LEU A 362 -37.00 -15.24 -8.99
C LEU A 362 -36.52 -14.05 -9.82
N ALA A 363 -36.04 -14.33 -11.03
CA ALA A 363 -35.69 -13.31 -12.01
C ALA A 363 -36.93 -12.60 -12.60
N GLY A 364 -36.77 -11.33 -12.96
CA GLY A 364 -37.78 -10.48 -13.58
C GLY A 364 -38.82 -9.91 -12.60
N VAL A 365 -38.67 -10.10 -11.29
CA VAL A 365 -39.64 -9.67 -10.26
C VAL A 365 -38.99 -9.15 -8.99
N ASP A 366 -39.79 -8.42 -8.22
CA ASP A 366 -39.51 -8.12 -6.82
C ASP A 366 -39.54 -9.39 -5.97
N ASN A 367 -38.50 -9.54 -5.17
CA ASN A 367 -38.34 -10.54 -4.14
C ASN A 367 -38.25 -9.83 -2.79
N THR A 368 -38.56 -10.54 -1.71
CA THR A 368 -38.43 -10.04 -0.35
C THR A 368 -37.42 -10.90 0.41
N ILE A 369 -36.39 -10.28 0.97
CA ILE A 369 -35.53 -10.89 1.98
C ILE A 369 -36.16 -10.57 3.34
N ARG A 370 -36.87 -11.52 3.91
CA ARG A 370 -37.36 -11.45 5.29
C ARG A 370 -36.20 -11.80 6.23
N CYS A 371 -35.80 -10.88 7.08
CA CYS A 371 -34.80 -11.14 8.12
C CYS A 371 -35.33 -10.84 9.52
N TRP A 372 -34.73 -11.48 10.52
CA TRP A 372 -35.00 -11.25 11.94
C TRP A 372 -33.82 -11.75 12.77
N ILE A 373 -33.85 -11.45 14.07
CA ILE A 373 -32.92 -11.99 15.07
C ILE A 373 -33.72 -12.85 16.04
N GLY A 374 -33.35 -14.11 16.24
CA GLY A 374 -34.06 -15.02 17.15
C GLY A 374 -33.28 -16.30 17.42
N LEU A 375 -33.78 -17.17 18.29
CA LEU A 375 -33.18 -18.50 18.51
C LEU A 375 -33.11 -19.29 17.19
N PRO A 376 -32.10 -20.17 17.00
CA PRO A 376 -31.91 -20.90 15.74
C PRO A 376 -33.12 -21.75 15.37
N ASP A 377 -33.64 -21.52 14.18
CA ASP A 377 -34.71 -22.29 13.56
C ASP A 377 -34.39 -22.52 12.07
N GLU A 378 -33.54 -23.50 11.81
CA GLU A 378 -33.15 -23.93 10.46
C GLU A 378 -34.34 -24.51 9.65
N ALA A 379 -35.39 -24.95 10.34
CA ALA A 379 -36.61 -25.42 9.69
C ALA A 379 -37.36 -24.25 9.03
N SER A 380 -37.40 -23.06 9.63
CA SER A 380 -38.11 -21.89 9.07
C SER A 380 -37.27 -20.95 8.19
N ALA A 381 -35.95 -20.85 8.40
CA ALA A 381 -35.08 -19.96 7.63
C ALA A 381 -33.62 -20.42 7.55
N ALA A 382 -32.84 -19.79 6.67
CA ALA A 382 -31.39 -19.89 6.74
C ALA A 382 -30.87 -19.08 7.93
N VAL A 383 -29.92 -19.64 8.67
CA VAL A 383 -29.47 -19.10 9.96
C VAL A 383 -27.98 -18.75 9.88
N ALA A 384 -27.58 -17.62 10.48
CA ALA A 384 -26.20 -17.21 10.58
C ALA A 384 -25.36 -18.21 11.43
N PRO A 385 -24.11 -18.52 11.05
CA PRO A 385 -23.26 -19.51 11.73
C PRO A 385 -22.80 -19.08 13.14
N ALA A 386 -22.74 -17.77 13.41
CA ALA A 386 -22.40 -17.23 14.72
C ALA A 386 -23.63 -16.67 15.45
N ALA A 387 -23.79 -17.01 16.73
CA ALA A 387 -24.78 -16.39 17.60
C ALA A 387 -24.39 -14.96 17.97
N ILE A 388 -25.39 -14.11 18.14
CA ILE A 388 -25.34 -12.89 18.94
C ILE A 388 -25.08 -13.32 20.39
N PRO A 389 -24.01 -12.81 21.00
CA PRO A 389 -23.58 -13.18 22.33
C PRO A 389 -24.33 -12.36 23.38
N GLU A 390 -24.03 -12.64 24.63
CA GLU A 390 -24.75 -12.09 25.75
C GLU A 390 -24.41 -10.61 26.02
N ILE A 391 -25.17 -9.72 25.41
CA ILE A 391 -25.04 -8.26 25.54
C ILE A 391 -26.18 -7.67 26.37
N PRO A 392 -25.97 -6.76 27.32
CA PRO A 392 -27.07 -6.14 28.07
C PRO A 392 -28.00 -5.33 27.16
N ILE A 393 -29.27 -5.76 27.05
CA ILE A 393 -30.29 -5.07 26.24
C ILE A 393 -31.20 -4.25 27.18
N PRO A 394 -31.44 -2.95 26.88
CA PRO A 394 -32.35 -2.12 27.68
C PRO A 394 -33.77 -2.71 27.78
N SER A 395 -34.50 -2.41 28.85
CA SER A 395 -35.85 -2.96 29.11
C SER A 395 -36.89 -2.62 28.03
N GLN A 396 -36.69 -1.53 27.29
CA GLN A 396 -37.47 -1.12 26.12
C GLN A 396 -37.11 -1.89 24.83
N GLY A 397 -36.15 -2.81 24.88
CA GLY A 397 -35.54 -3.43 23.71
C GLY A 397 -34.51 -2.54 23.03
N LEU A 398 -33.90 -3.06 21.97
CA LEU A 398 -32.87 -2.40 21.21
C LEU A 398 -33.38 -2.00 19.81
N PRO A 399 -33.51 -0.70 19.50
CA PRO A 399 -33.94 -0.23 18.19
C PRO A 399 -32.77 -0.33 17.19
N LEU A 400 -32.92 -1.22 16.22
CA LEU A 400 -32.02 -1.42 15.09
C LEU A 400 -32.64 -0.86 13.81
N THR A 401 -31.79 -0.54 12.83
CA THR A 401 -32.19 -0.38 11.43
C THR A 401 -31.50 -1.45 10.62
N ALA A 402 -32.24 -2.27 9.88
CA ALA A 402 -31.67 -3.19 8.91
C ALA A 402 -31.63 -2.50 7.55
N GLU A 403 -30.45 -2.37 6.94
CA GLU A 403 -30.21 -1.70 5.67
C GLU A 403 -29.64 -2.68 4.64
N LEU A 404 -30.33 -2.85 3.51
CA LEU A 404 -29.94 -3.68 2.37
C LEU A 404 -29.02 -2.91 1.42
N CYS A 405 -28.01 -3.59 0.86
CA CYS A 405 -27.23 -3.14 -0.29
C CYS A 405 -27.05 -4.30 -1.27
N TRP A 406 -27.53 -4.15 -2.51
CA TRP A 406 -27.15 -5.02 -3.62
C TRP A 406 -27.08 -4.23 -4.91
N ARG A 407 -25.89 -4.17 -5.54
CA ARG A 407 -25.62 -3.33 -6.71
C ARG A 407 -25.96 -1.85 -6.45
N ASP A 408 -26.99 -1.34 -7.10
CA ASP A 408 -27.58 -0.01 -7.03
C ASP A 408 -28.88 0.03 -6.23
N GLN A 409 -29.37 -1.13 -5.76
CA GLN A 409 -30.59 -1.26 -4.97
C GLN A 409 -30.32 -1.23 -3.47
N SER A 410 -31.26 -0.60 -2.76
CA SER A 410 -31.19 -0.32 -1.33
C SER A 410 -32.59 -0.27 -0.73
N ASP A 411 -32.76 -0.84 0.46
CA ASP A 411 -33.98 -0.74 1.27
C ASP A 411 -33.57 -0.64 2.75
N ALA A 412 -34.43 -0.09 3.60
CA ALA A 412 -34.21 -0.01 5.03
C ALA A 412 -35.50 -0.13 5.83
N GLN A 413 -35.47 -0.93 6.89
CA GLN A 413 -36.60 -1.09 7.80
C GLN A 413 -36.14 -1.05 9.27
N PRO A 414 -36.95 -0.48 10.18
CA PRO A 414 -36.69 -0.54 11.61
C PRO A 414 -36.95 -1.94 12.15
N LEU A 415 -36.15 -2.35 13.14
CA LEU A 415 -36.26 -3.66 13.79
C LEU A 415 -36.05 -3.50 15.30
N LEU A 416 -36.96 -4.02 16.12
CA LEU A 416 -36.77 -4.03 17.58
C LEU A 416 -36.28 -5.41 18.02
N LEU A 417 -35.09 -5.49 18.61
CA LEU A 417 -34.58 -6.69 19.28
C LEU A 417 -35.03 -6.66 20.77
N PRO A 418 -35.88 -7.59 21.24
CA PRO A 418 -36.44 -7.52 22.59
C PRO A 418 -35.41 -7.83 23.69
N PRO A 419 -35.64 -7.34 24.93
CA PRO A 419 -34.78 -7.66 26.08
C PRO A 419 -34.85 -9.12 26.49
N SER A 420 -35.98 -9.79 26.25
CA SER A 420 -36.11 -11.23 26.48
C SER A 420 -35.16 -12.00 25.56
N ARG A 421 -34.22 -12.73 26.18
CA ARG A 421 -33.17 -13.52 25.50
C ARG A 421 -33.71 -14.58 24.55
N THR A 422 -34.90 -15.11 24.82
CA THR A 422 -35.56 -16.14 24.01
C THR A 422 -36.51 -15.56 22.96
N ALA A 423 -36.89 -14.28 23.07
CA ALA A 423 -37.76 -13.63 22.11
C ALA A 423 -37.01 -13.25 20.82
N ARG A 424 -37.63 -13.57 19.68
CA ARG A 424 -37.22 -13.04 18.37
C ARG A 424 -37.60 -11.57 18.23
N SER A 425 -36.86 -10.84 17.39
CA SER A 425 -37.33 -9.58 16.83
C SER A 425 -38.57 -9.79 15.96
N GLY A 426 -39.26 -8.69 15.64
CA GLY A 426 -40.23 -8.69 14.55
C GLY A 426 -39.61 -9.09 13.20
N ASP A 427 -40.47 -9.31 12.21
CA ASP A 427 -40.05 -9.58 10.84
C ASP A 427 -39.67 -8.27 10.14
N CYS A 428 -38.51 -8.24 9.52
CA CYS A 428 -38.02 -7.15 8.68
C CYS A 428 -38.01 -7.61 7.22
N ASP A 429 -38.94 -7.10 6.41
CA ASP A 429 -39.04 -7.43 4.99
C ASP A 429 -38.32 -6.38 4.14
N LEU A 430 -37.19 -6.78 3.54
CA LEU A 430 -36.37 -5.93 2.66
C LEU A 430 -36.61 -6.31 1.19
N SER A 431 -36.91 -5.34 0.35
CA SER A 431 -37.32 -5.52 -1.05
C SER A 431 -36.12 -5.50 -2.00
N ILE A 432 -36.10 -6.39 -2.98
CA ILE A 432 -35.03 -6.49 -3.97
C ILE A 432 -35.55 -7.01 -5.32
N PHE A 433 -35.39 -6.22 -6.38
CA PHE A 433 -35.74 -6.60 -7.75
C PHE A 433 -34.58 -7.36 -8.39
N ILE A 434 -34.82 -8.57 -8.89
CA ILE A 434 -33.75 -9.37 -9.52
C ILE A 434 -33.92 -9.36 -11.04
N PRO A 435 -33.00 -8.75 -11.82
CA PRO A 435 -33.13 -8.68 -13.27
C PRO A 435 -33.06 -10.04 -13.97
N GLU A 436 -33.61 -10.11 -15.18
CA GLU A 436 -33.45 -11.28 -16.06
C GLU A 436 -31.97 -11.56 -16.37
N GLY A 437 -31.64 -12.85 -16.51
CA GLY A 437 -30.28 -13.31 -16.79
C GLY A 437 -29.35 -13.38 -15.58
N GLU A 438 -29.78 -12.85 -14.42
CA GLU A 438 -29.08 -13.10 -13.15
C GLU A 438 -29.15 -14.59 -12.78
N ARG A 439 -28.06 -15.11 -12.18
CA ARG A 439 -27.97 -16.53 -11.78
C ARG A 439 -27.72 -16.73 -10.28
N TYR A 440 -27.24 -15.69 -9.61
CA TYR A 440 -26.84 -15.75 -8.21
C TYR A 440 -26.89 -14.35 -7.60
N VAL A 441 -27.44 -14.24 -6.41
CA VAL A 441 -27.51 -12.99 -5.64
C VAL A 441 -26.71 -13.17 -4.37
N SER A 442 -25.99 -12.12 -4.01
CA SER A 442 -25.20 -12.03 -2.79
C SER A 442 -25.34 -10.60 -2.27
N ALA A 443 -26.30 -10.38 -1.38
CA ALA A 443 -26.70 -9.07 -0.89
C ALA A 443 -26.14 -8.81 0.52
N GLU A 444 -25.60 -7.62 0.77
CA GLU A 444 -25.08 -7.21 2.08
C GLU A 444 -26.24 -6.58 2.89
N ILE A 445 -26.47 -7.04 4.12
CA ILE A 445 -27.45 -6.47 5.04
C ILE A 445 -26.70 -6.03 6.30
N VAL A 446 -26.83 -4.75 6.63
CA VAL A 446 -26.24 -4.14 7.83
C VAL A 446 -27.35 -3.85 8.82
N PHE A 447 -27.31 -4.51 9.98
CA PHE A 447 -28.09 -4.10 11.14
C PHE A 447 -27.28 -3.03 11.87
N ARG A 448 -27.81 -1.82 12.00
CA ARG A 448 -27.16 -0.70 12.72
C ARG A 448 -27.86 -0.41 14.04
N TYR A 449 -27.07 -0.08 15.05
CA TYR A 449 -27.51 0.50 16.31
C TYR A 449 -26.86 1.88 16.48
N ARG A 450 -27.65 2.93 16.75
CA ARG A 450 -27.18 4.34 16.85
C ARG A 450 -26.25 4.75 15.69
N GLY A 451 -26.52 4.18 14.51
CA GLY A 451 -25.79 4.42 13.27
C GLY A 451 -24.37 3.82 13.17
N ARG A 452 -23.94 2.98 14.12
CA ARG A 452 -22.80 2.07 13.96
C ARG A 452 -23.30 0.68 13.54
N ALA A 453 -22.50 -0.11 12.82
CA ALA A 453 -22.86 -1.51 12.54
C ALA A 453 -22.92 -2.30 13.85
N PHE A 454 -24.04 -2.98 14.09
CA PHE A 454 -24.18 -4.00 15.12
C PHE A 454 -23.80 -5.38 14.54
N GLU A 455 -24.34 -5.68 13.36
CA GLU A 455 -24.11 -6.91 12.61
C GLU A 455 -24.07 -6.59 11.11
N VAL A 456 -23.13 -7.19 10.39
CA VAL A 456 -23.11 -7.20 8.93
C VAL A 456 -23.20 -8.65 8.48
N VAL A 457 -24.24 -8.98 7.71
CA VAL A 457 -24.41 -10.30 7.09
C VAL A 457 -24.46 -10.19 5.58
N GLN A 458 -24.23 -11.31 4.92
CA GLN A 458 -24.40 -11.47 3.48
C GLN A 458 -25.41 -12.61 3.25
N VAL A 459 -26.48 -12.31 2.52
CA VAL A 459 -27.54 -13.26 2.16
C VAL A 459 -27.33 -13.70 0.71
N GLU A 460 -27.18 -15.01 0.53
CA GLU A 460 -26.75 -15.62 -0.72
C GLU A 460 -27.72 -16.71 -1.18
N ALA A 461 -28.12 -16.69 -2.45
CA ALA A 461 -28.91 -17.77 -3.06
C ALA A 461 -28.80 -17.76 -4.59
N PHE A 462 -29.16 -18.89 -5.20
CA PHE A 462 -29.35 -18.98 -6.64
C PHE A 462 -30.56 -18.15 -7.12
N VAL A 463 -30.49 -17.71 -8.37
CA VAL A 463 -31.60 -17.11 -9.09
C VAL A 463 -32.09 -18.10 -10.13
N ILE A 464 -33.41 -18.25 -10.25
CA ILE A 464 -34.07 -19.01 -11.32
C ILE A 464 -35.12 -18.14 -12.02
N SER A 465 -35.48 -18.51 -13.25
CA SER A 465 -36.61 -17.90 -13.95
C SER A 465 -37.94 -18.33 -13.35
N GLN A 466 -39.01 -17.57 -13.63
CA GLN A 466 -40.37 -17.88 -13.15
C GLN A 466 -40.93 -19.24 -13.62
N GLN A 467 -40.33 -19.83 -14.66
CA GLN A 467 -40.75 -21.11 -15.25
C GLN A 467 -39.96 -22.31 -14.70
N GLU A 468 -38.83 -22.06 -14.01
CA GLU A 468 -37.98 -23.08 -13.43
C GLU A 468 -38.44 -23.48 -12.02
N THR A 469 -38.27 -24.75 -11.68
CA THR A 469 -38.60 -25.28 -10.35
C THR A 469 -37.37 -25.32 -9.44
N GLU A 470 -37.59 -25.07 -8.14
CA GLU A 470 -36.51 -25.17 -7.16
C GLU A 470 -35.99 -26.60 -7.07
N GLN A 471 -34.66 -26.75 -7.06
CA GLN A 471 -33.98 -28.04 -6.96
C GLN A 471 -33.54 -28.29 -5.51
N PRO A 472 -33.39 -29.55 -5.05
CA PRO A 472 -33.03 -29.86 -3.66
C PRO A 472 -31.68 -29.29 -3.17
N HIS A 473 -30.80 -28.89 -4.08
CA HIS A 473 -29.50 -28.28 -3.76
C HIS A 473 -29.55 -26.74 -3.71
N HIS A 474 -30.68 -26.12 -4.11
CA HIS A 474 -30.88 -24.69 -3.93
C HIS A 474 -31.11 -24.40 -2.45
N SER A 475 -30.32 -23.48 -1.90
CA SER A 475 -30.39 -23.08 -0.50
C SER A 475 -30.10 -21.58 -0.38
N VAL A 476 -30.71 -20.98 0.63
CA VAL A 476 -30.33 -19.65 1.10
C VAL A 476 -29.19 -19.82 2.11
N GLN A 477 -28.15 -19.02 1.99
CA GLN A 477 -27.02 -19.00 2.91
C GLN A 477 -26.94 -17.62 3.59
N VAL A 478 -26.64 -17.62 4.88
CA VAL A 478 -26.38 -16.38 5.65
C VAL A 478 -24.95 -16.46 6.18
N LYS A 479 -24.10 -15.54 5.74
CA LYS A 479 -22.70 -15.43 6.20
C LYS A 479 -22.56 -14.20 7.09
N VAL A 480 -21.92 -14.35 8.24
CA VAL A 480 -21.54 -13.18 9.04
C VAL A 480 -20.26 -12.59 8.44
N ILE A 481 -20.30 -11.29 8.15
CA ILE A 481 -19.20 -10.54 7.55
C ILE A 481 -18.46 -9.73 8.61
N SER A 482 -19.19 -9.18 9.58
CA SER A 482 -18.65 -8.45 10.71
C SER A 482 -19.66 -8.43 11.85
N SER A 483 -19.16 -8.57 13.07
CA SER A 483 -19.93 -8.52 14.31
C SER A 483 -19.31 -7.44 15.19
N ARG A 484 -20.12 -6.48 15.65
CA ARG A 484 -19.70 -5.32 16.46
C ARG A 484 -20.73 -5.09 17.56
N ARG A 485 -20.90 -6.13 18.38
CA ARG A 485 -22.05 -6.26 19.30
C ARG A 485 -21.82 -5.58 20.66
N GLN A 486 -20.56 -5.34 21.02
CA GLN A 486 -20.10 -4.54 22.18
C GLN A 486 -20.61 -3.08 22.17
N LEU A 487 -21.07 -2.56 21.03
CA LEU A 487 -21.58 -1.19 20.90
C LEU A 487 -22.87 -0.93 21.69
N ILE A 488 -23.59 -2.00 22.03
CA ILE A 488 -24.89 -1.93 22.72
C ILE A 488 -24.71 -1.77 24.23
N GLU A 489 -23.56 -2.19 24.76
CA GLU A 489 -23.10 -1.85 26.11
C GLU A 489 -22.89 -0.34 26.33
N LEU A 490 -23.01 0.48 25.29
CA LEU A 490 -22.72 1.91 25.35
C LEU A 490 -24.03 2.70 25.15
N PRO A 491 -24.95 2.74 26.14
CA PRO A 491 -26.19 3.52 26.04
C PRO A 491 -25.90 5.02 25.91
N ASP A 492 -24.73 5.45 26.37
CA ASP A 492 -24.19 6.80 26.26
C ASP A 492 -23.25 7.01 25.05
N SER A 493 -23.21 6.07 24.10
CA SER A 493 -22.45 6.24 22.85
C SER A 493 -22.94 7.44 22.06
N HIS A 494 -22.01 8.19 21.49
CA HIS A 494 -22.36 9.21 20.50
C HIS A 494 -22.92 8.50 19.26
N PRO A 495 -24.08 8.92 18.73
CA PRO A 495 -24.57 8.36 17.49
C PRO A 495 -23.55 8.63 16.38
N PHE A 496 -23.38 7.66 15.50
CA PHE A 496 -22.65 7.82 14.26
C PHE A 496 -23.64 8.13 13.14
N ASP A 497 -23.27 9.05 12.28
CA ASP A 497 -24.13 9.48 11.19
C ASP A 497 -24.20 8.39 10.10
N ALA A 498 -23.05 7.81 9.75
CA ALA A 498 -22.93 6.76 8.74
C ALA A 498 -22.02 5.59 9.15
N THR A 499 -22.38 4.40 8.67
CA THR A 499 -21.47 3.26 8.55
C THR A 499 -21.01 3.12 7.11
N LEU A 500 -19.70 3.04 6.90
CA LEU A 500 -19.05 2.82 5.62
C LEU A 500 -18.43 1.42 5.62
N ILE A 501 -18.58 0.68 4.53
CA ILE A 501 -17.91 -0.61 4.33
C ILE A 501 -17.06 -0.51 3.07
N TRP A 502 -15.74 -0.70 3.20
CA TRP A 502 -14.85 -0.80 2.05
C TRP A 502 -14.50 -2.25 1.75
N GLY A 503 -14.55 -2.59 0.47
CA GLY A 503 -13.93 -3.79 -0.05
C GLY A 503 -14.73 -4.41 -1.19
N ARG A 504 -14.21 -5.52 -1.72
CA ARG A 504 -14.87 -6.34 -2.72
C ARG A 504 -16.13 -7.00 -2.19
N GLU A 505 -17.14 -6.99 -3.05
CA GLU A 505 -18.33 -7.82 -2.94
C GLU A 505 -17.94 -9.26 -3.28
N THR A 506 -18.31 -10.20 -2.40
CA THR A 506 -17.92 -11.61 -2.47
C THR A 506 -18.73 -12.33 -3.56
N ALA A 507 -18.28 -12.22 -4.82
CA ALA A 507 -18.88 -12.92 -5.95
C ALA A 507 -18.30 -14.34 -6.09
N ASN A 508 -19.03 -15.35 -5.62
CA ASN A 508 -18.66 -16.75 -5.83
C ASN A 508 -19.11 -17.27 -7.22
N ASN A 509 -18.19 -17.94 -7.92
CA ASN A 509 -18.44 -18.85 -9.05
C ASN A 509 -19.26 -18.36 -10.26
N THR A 510 -19.02 -17.12 -10.72
CA THR A 510 -19.09 -16.84 -12.17
C THR A 510 -17.76 -16.27 -12.65
N THR A 511 -17.45 -16.42 -13.95
CA THR A 511 -16.13 -16.22 -14.57
C THR A 511 -15.64 -14.75 -14.64
N SER A 512 -16.18 -13.86 -13.81
CA SER A 512 -15.77 -12.46 -13.68
C SER A 512 -14.56 -12.30 -12.76
N THR A 513 -13.35 -12.36 -13.34
CA THR A 513 -12.08 -12.26 -12.58
C THR A 513 -11.73 -10.87 -12.04
N LYS A 514 -12.63 -9.87 -12.09
CA LYS A 514 -12.37 -8.48 -11.65
C LYS A 514 -13.61 -7.72 -11.12
N ALA A 515 -14.30 -8.22 -10.09
CA ALA A 515 -15.08 -7.32 -9.24
C ALA A 515 -14.14 -6.28 -8.62
N ALA A 516 -14.42 -4.98 -8.76
CA ALA A 516 -13.61 -3.91 -8.17
C ALA A 516 -14.02 -3.67 -6.70
N SER A 517 -13.06 -3.26 -5.87
CA SER A 517 -13.31 -2.80 -4.50
C SER A 517 -14.18 -1.54 -4.56
N SER A 518 -15.21 -1.47 -3.71
CA SER A 518 -16.14 -0.33 -3.65
C SER A 518 -16.36 0.12 -2.22
N LEU A 519 -16.80 1.37 -2.07
CA LEU A 519 -17.27 1.92 -0.82
C LEU A 519 -18.79 1.77 -0.78
N ARG A 520 -19.33 1.19 0.29
CA ARG A 520 -20.77 1.13 0.55
C ARG A 520 -21.09 1.99 1.76
N ILE A 521 -22.13 2.80 1.68
CA ILE A 521 -22.49 3.81 2.68
C ILE A 521 -23.90 3.51 3.15
N PHE A 522 -24.06 3.33 4.46
CA PHE A 522 -25.30 3.04 5.14
C PHE A 522 -25.62 4.23 6.06
N GLY A 523 -26.74 4.90 5.76
CA GLY A 523 -27.11 6.20 6.34
C GLY A 523 -28.50 6.21 7.00
N GLY A 524 -29.17 5.05 7.08
CA GLY A 524 -30.51 4.89 7.63
C GLY A 524 -31.61 4.81 6.57
N GLN A 525 -31.23 4.69 5.29
CA GLN A 525 -32.13 4.68 4.11
C GLN A 525 -31.78 3.55 3.12
N GLY A 526 -30.91 2.62 3.52
CA GLY A 526 -30.38 1.56 2.69
C GLY A 526 -28.93 1.84 2.29
N GLY A 527 -28.21 0.79 1.92
CA GLY A 527 -26.81 0.89 1.52
C GLY A 527 -26.65 1.36 0.09
N ARG A 528 -25.81 2.39 -0.13
CA ARG A 528 -25.49 2.92 -1.46
C ARG A 528 -24.04 2.64 -1.82
N ARG A 529 -23.81 2.15 -3.03
CA ARG A 529 -22.49 1.80 -3.56
C ARG A 529 -21.84 2.96 -4.31
N PHE A 530 -20.56 3.17 -4.06
CA PHE A 530 -19.72 4.17 -4.71
C PHE A 530 -18.38 3.56 -5.14
N GLU A 531 -17.94 3.89 -6.34
CA GLU A 531 -16.57 3.71 -6.78
C GLU A 531 -15.74 4.95 -6.43
N LEU A 532 -14.47 4.74 -6.05
CA LEU A 532 -13.50 5.80 -5.76
C LEU A 532 -12.32 5.73 -6.74
N PRO A 533 -12.55 5.99 -8.04
CA PRO A 533 -11.47 6.04 -9.03
C PRO A 533 -10.45 7.13 -8.67
N GLY A 534 -9.19 6.92 -9.04
CA GLY A 534 -8.12 7.90 -8.77
C GLY A 534 -7.60 7.95 -7.33
N SER A 535 -8.26 7.30 -6.35
CA SER A 535 -7.80 7.16 -4.95
C SER A 535 -6.32 6.74 -4.83
N VAL A 536 -5.93 5.69 -5.56
CA VAL A 536 -4.53 5.21 -5.65
C VAL A 536 -3.57 6.26 -6.24
N ILE A 537 -4.05 7.09 -7.17
CA ILE A 537 -3.24 8.16 -7.79
C ILE A 537 -3.02 9.30 -6.79
N ALA A 538 -4.09 9.73 -6.10
CA ALA A 538 -4.02 10.77 -5.06
C ALA A 538 -3.07 10.35 -3.91
N LEU A 539 -3.15 9.10 -3.45
CA LEU A 539 -2.26 8.55 -2.43
C LEU A 539 -0.79 8.52 -2.87
N ASN A 540 -0.52 8.03 -4.09
CA ASN A 540 0.84 8.00 -4.62
C ASN A 540 1.42 9.41 -4.84
N TRP A 541 0.58 10.37 -5.27
CA TRP A 541 0.99 11.76 -5.38
C TRP A 541 1.31 12.36 -4.00
N LEU A 542 0.42 12.21 -3.01
CA LEU A 542 0.61 12.74 -1.67
C LEU A 542 1.93 12.23 -1.06
N ASN A 543 2.15 10.92 -1.12
CA ASN A 543 3.34 10.27 -0.57
C ASN A 543 4.65 10.82 -1.15
N GLN A 544 4.64 11.31 -2.39
CA GLN A 544 5.80 11.93 -3.03
C GLN A 544 5.86 13.45 -2.78
N SER A 545 4.75 14.16 -2.96
CA SER A 545 4.71 15.63 -2.95
C SER A 545 4.83 16.18 -1.54
N LEU A 546 4.04 15.67 -0.58
CA LEU A 546 4.01 16.15 0.80
C LEU A 546 5.40 16.07 1.45
N PHE A 547 6.09 14.94 1.27
CA PHE A 547 7.44 14.74 1.82
C PHE A 547 8.48 15.70 1.22
N ASN A 548 8.41 15.92 -0.10
CA ASN A 548 9.33 16.83 -0.79
C ASN A 548 9.09 18.29 -0.38
N THR A 549 7.83 18.74 -0.30
CA THR A 549 7.49 20.08 0.17
C THR A 549 7.88 20.28 1.64
N GLN A 550 7.58 19.34 2.54
CA GLN A 550 8.04 19.41 3.94
C GLN A 550 9.56 19.57 4.01
N LYS A 551 10.31 18.78 3.23
CA LYS A 551 11.78 18.84 3.17
C LYS A 551 12.31 20.17 2.61
N SER A 552 11.59 20.80 1.70
CA SER A 552 11.94 22.10 1.11
C SER A 552 11.68 23.24 2.09
N LEU A 553 10.47 23.33 2.64
CA LEU A 553 10.09 24.32 3.67
C LEU A 553 11.05 24.29 4.87
N ILE A 554 11.46 23.09 5.30
CA ILE A 554 12.50 22.91 6.32
C ILE A 554 13.83 23.57 5.96
N ARG A 555 14.30 23.43 4.72
CA ARG A 555 15.59 23.97 4.27
C ARG A 555 15.59 25.48 4.09
N GLN A 556 14.40 26.08 3.99
CA GLN A 556 14.22 27.52 3.86
C GLN A 556 14.12 28.22 5.22
N ARG A 557 13.95 27.48 6.32
CA ARG A 557 13.99 28.01 7.70
C ARG A 557 15.45 28.05 8.20
N PRO A 558 15.93 29.20 8.72
CA PRO A 558 17.24 29.27 9.37
C PRO A 558 17.22 28.51 10.70
N ASP A 559 18.36 27.91 11.08
CA ASP A 559 18.50 27.06 12.27
C ASP A 559 18.23 27.79 13.60
N GLU A 560 18.26 29.14 13.62
CA GLU A 560 17.97 29.96 14.81
C GLU A 560 16.46 30.03 15.16
N ALA A 561 15.57 29.55 14.28
CA ALA A 561 14.12 29.63 14.46
C ALA A 561 13.50 28.48 15.31
N ASP A 562 14.29 27.52 15.78
CA ASP A 562 13.79 26.30 16.45
C ASP A 562 13.07 26.56 17.81
N ASN A 563 13.23 27.75 18.40
CA ASN A 563 12.52 28.16 19.63
C ASN A 563 11.30 29.08 19.40
N ALA A 564 11.07 29.56 18.17
CA ALA A 564 9.86 30.31 17.86
C ALA A 564 8.68 29.34 17.71
N GLN A 565 7.48 29.76 18.11
CA GLN A 565 6.26 29.01 17.82
C GLN A 565 6.11 28.93 16.29
N ASN A 566 6.47 27.77 15.72
CA ASN A 566 6.28 27.48 14.31
C ASN A 566 4.79 27.68 14.00
N GLU A 567 4.46 28.71 13.23
CA GLU A 567 3.11 28.93 12.69
C GLU A 567 3.05 28.46 11.23
N LEU A 568 1.84 28.22 10.75
CA LEU A 568 1.56 27.97 9.34
C LEU A 568 1.73 29.28 8.56
N ASP A 569 2.83 29.39 7.82
CA ASP A 569 3.09 30.51 6.91
C ASP A 569 2.09 30.48 5.73
N ALA A 570 0.93 31.11 5.93
CA ALA A 570 -0.18 31.12 5.00
C ALA A 570 0.14 31.78 3.65
N ASP A 571 1.17 32.64 3.60
CA ASP A 571 1.58 33.37 2.39
C ASP A 571 2.71 32.66 1.63
N SER A 572 3.34 31.62 2.21
CA SER A 572 4.37 30.81 1.58
C SER A 572 3.91 30.26 0.22
N PRO A 573 4.56 30.64 -0.91
CA PRO A 573 4.14 30.19 -2.23
C PRO A 573 4.25 28.68 -2.43
N GLU A 574 5.23 28.02 -1.79
CA GLU A 574 5.40 26.57 -1.86
C GLU A 574 4.31 25.84 -1.04
N LEU A 575 3.93 26.40 0.11
CA LEU A 575 2.86 25.86 0.96
C LEU A 575 1.50 25.98 0.27
N LEU A 576 1.18 27.17 -0.25
CA LEU A 576 -0.05 27.41 -1.01
C LEU A 576 -0.16 26.51 -2.24
N ALA A 577 0.94 26.29 -2.97
CA ALA A 577 0.97 25.35 -4.09
C ALA A 577 0.64 23.91 -3.64
N LEU A 578 1.20 23.44 -2.52
CA LEU A 578 0.85 22.13 -1.96
C LEU A 578 -0.62 22.07 -1.52
N PHE A 579 -1.13 23.08 -0.82
CA PHE A 579 -2.53 23.11 -0.37
C PHE A 579 -3.50 23.12 -1.56
N ARG A 580 -3.20 23.87 -2.64
CA ARG A 580 -3.95 23.85 -3.90
C ARG A 580 -3.99 22.44 -4.46
N ASP A 581 -2.84 21.80 -4.67
CA ASP A 581 -2.79 20.46 -5.25
C ASP A 581 -3.46 19.39 -4.35
N MET A 582 -3.31 19.48 -3.02
CA MET A 582 -4.00 18.61 -2.06
C MET A 582 -5.52 18.76 -2.15
N ALA A 583 -6.02 20.00 -2.14
CA ALA A 583 -7.46 20.28 -2.24
C ALA A 583 -8.00 19.91 -3.63
N ARG A 584 -7.22 20.03 -4.71
CA ARG A 584 -7.60 19.54 -6.06
C ARG A 584 -7.74 18.03 -6.12
N HIS A 585 -6.80 17.30 -5.51
CA HIS A 585 -6.91 15.84 -5.40
C HIS A 585 -8.10 15.42 -4.54
N GLY A 586 -8.34 16.10 -3.42
CA GLY A 586 -9.49 15.87 -2.56
C GLY A 586 -10.84 16.21 -3.21
N ALA A 587 -10.91 17.33 -3.93
CA ALA A 587 -12.09 17.76 -4.68
C ALA A 587 -12.36 16.85 -5.86
N THR A 588 -11.34 16.27 -6.49
CA THR A 588 -11.51 15.23 -7.50
C THR A 588 -12.22 14.02 -6.89
N LEU A 589 -11.76 13.52 -5.74
CA LEU A 589 -12.42 12.40 -5.04
C LEU A 589 -13.86 12.74 -4.62
N PHE A 590 -14.10 13.96 -4.12
CA PHE A 590 -15.44 14.43 -3.76
C PHE A 590 -16.37 14.55 -4.97
N ASN A 591 -15.88 15.05 -6.11
CA ASN A 591 -16.67 15.21 -7.33
C ASN A 591 -16.99 13.86 -8.00
N GLU A 592 -16.07 12.88 -7.96
CA GLU A 592 -16.33 11.51 -8.41
C GLU A 592 -17.43 10.84 -7.56
N LEU A 593 -17.44 11.07 -6.25
CA LEU A 593 -18.56 10.68 -5.37
C LEU A 593 -19.85 11.44 -5.75
N GLY A 594 -19.78 12.76 -5.91
CA GLY A 594 -20.92 13.61 -6.26
C GLY A 594 -21.58 13.23 -7.59
N ALA A 595 -20.80 12.82 -8.60
CA ALA A 595 -21.30 12.29 -9.87
C ALA A 595 -22.12 10.99 -9.71
N GLN A 596 -21.90 10.25 -8.63
CA GLN A 596 -22.67 9.07 -8.22
C GLN A 596 -23.81 9.43 -7.23
N GLN A 597 -24.22 10.70 -7.18
CA GLN A 597 -25.27 11.24 -6.31
C GLN A 597 -24.99 11.04 -4.81
N PHE A 598 -23.72 11.10 -4.42
CA PHE A 598 -23.29 11.02 -3.03
C PHE A 598 -23.84 12.18 -2.19
N THR A 599 -24.21 11.87 -0.94
CA THR A 599 -24.60 12.82 0.11
C THR A 599 -23.59 12.77 1.24
N ASP A 600 -23.32 13.89 1.91
CA ASP A 600 -22.38 13.91 3.04
C ASP A 600 -22.83 12.91 4.14
N PRO A 601 -22.00 11.93 4.53
CA PRO A 601 -22.28 10.96 5.57
C PRO A 601 -22.25 11.51 7.01
N GLY A 602 -22.04 12.81 7.23
CA GLY A 602 -22.10 13.46 8.55
C GLY A 602 -20.73 13.71 9.20
N GLU A 603 -20.71 13.90 10.52
CA GLU A 603 -19.51 14.19 11.30
C GLU A 603 -18.80 12.94 11.80
N ARG A 604 -19.55 11.97 12.35
CA ARG A 604 -19.02 10.76 13.00
C ARG A 604 -19.27 9.56 12.09
N ILE A 605 -18.18 9.02 11.55
CA ILE A 605 -18.19 8.01 10.49
C ILE A 605 -17.45 6.76 10.97
N GLN A 606 -18.11 5.61 10.90
CA GLN A 606 -17.47 4.31 11.14
C GLN A 606 -17.09 3.70 9.80
N LEU A 607 -15.81 3.40 9.57
CA LEU A 607 -15.34 2.65 8.39
C LEU A 607 -14.93 1.23 8.79
N LEU A 608 -15.65 0.24 8.25
CA LEU A 608 -15.29 -1.18 8.27
C LEU A 608 -14.45 -1.52 7.03
N ASN A 609 -13.19 -1.87 7.22
CA ASN A 609 -12.28 -2.15 6.11
C ASN A 609 -12.12 -3.66 5.85
N ARG A 610 -12.93 -4.20 4.93
CA ARG A 610 -12.88 -5.63 4.53
C ARG A 610 -11.67 -5.98 3.65
N GLU A 611 -10.83 -5.01 3.26
CA GLU A 611 -9.58 -5.24 2.55
C GLU A 611 -8.37 -4.70 3.33
N PRO A 612 -7.81 -5.48 4.28
CA PRO A 612 -6.74 -5.00 5.18
C PRO A 612 -5.37 -4.74 4.53
N GLN A 613 -5.30 -4.76 3.19
CA GLN A 613 -4.14 -4.37 2.40
C GLN A 613 -4.38 -3.08 1.61
N ALA A 614 -5.66 -2.76 1.35
CA ALA A 614 -6.10 -1.55 0.68
C ALA A 614 -6.31 -0.42 1.69
N TYR A 615 -6.33 0.80 1.17
CA TYR A 615 -6.61 2.00 1.94
C TYR A 615 -7.57 2.91 1.21
N VAL A 616 -8.57 3.39 1.94
CA VAL A 616 -9.52 4.40 1.44
C VAL A 616 -9.10 5.78 1.96
N PRO A 617 -8.74 6.73 1.09
CA PRO A 617 -8.24 8.05 1.46
C PRO A 617 -9.34 9.03 1.92
N LEU A 618 -10.24 8.61 2.82
CA LEU A 618 -11.35 9.45 3.30
C LEU A 618 -10.86 10.78 3.88
N GLU A 619 -9.75 10.74 4.63
CA GLU A 619 -9.04 11.84 5.26
C GLU A 619 -8.66 12.97 4.29
N PHE A 620 -8.51 12.67 2.99
CA PHE A 620 -8.13 13.62 1.94
C PHE A 620 -9.30 14.13 1.10
N ILE A 621 -10.52 13.62 1.28
CA ILE A 621 -11.69 14.14 0.59
C ILE A 621 -11.85 15.62 0.99
N TYR A 622 -12.02 16.48 -0.03
CA TYR A 622 -12.13 17.93 0.12
C TYR A 622 -13.42 18.41 -0.50
N ASP A 623 -14.32 18.98 0.32
CA ASP A 623 -15.72 19.26 -0.07
C ASP A 623 -16.01 20.74 -0.37
N LYS A 624 -15.02 21.65 -0.22
CA LYS A 624 -15.18 23.10 -0.42
C LYS A 624 -14.76 23.58 -1.82
N GLY A 625 -15.13 22.81 -2.85
CA GLY A 625 -14.89 23.12 -4.27
C GLY A 625 -13.45 22.88 -4.77
N TYR A 626 -13.24 23.05 -6.07
CA TYR A 626 -11.94 22.92 -6.73
C TYR A 626 -11.19 24.26 -6.71
N PRO A 627 -10.00 24.37 -6.11
CA PRO A 627 -9.37 25.66 -5.89
C PRO A 627 -8.68 26.21 -7.13
N ALA A 628 -8.76 27.53 -7.27
CA ALA A 628 -8.09 28.33 -8.28
C ALA A 628 -6.55 28.23 -8.23
N ASP A 629 -5.89 28.55 -9.34
CA ASP A 629 -4.41 28.53 -9.46
C ASP A 629 -3.72 29.53 -8.52
N ASP A 630 -4.42 30.59 -8.14
CA ASP A 630 -4.04 31.65 -7.22
C ASP A 630 -4.73 31.56 -5.84
N ALA A 631 -5.54 30.52 -5.58
CA ALA A 631 -6.34 30.41 -4.35
C ALA A 631 -5.50 30.50 -3.07
N VAL A 632 -5.91 31.32 -2.12
CA VAL A 632 -5.23 31.54 -0.82
C VAL A 632 -5.96 30.79 0.31
N LEU A 633 -5.39 30.71 1.51
CA LEU A 633 -6.16 30.22 2.66
C LEU A 633 -7.33 31.17 2.97
N CYS A 634 -8.49 30.64 3.36
CA CYS A 634 -9.65 31.48 3.70
C CYS A 634 -9.38 32.34 4.94
N ALA A 635 -9.96 33.54 5.03
CA ALA A 635 -9.66 34.49 6.11
C ALA A 635 -9.84 33.93 7.55
N GLY A 636 -10.77 32.99 7.74
CA GLY A 636 -11.00 32.31 9.02
C GLY A 636 -10.13 31.07 9.28
N TRP A 637 -9.10 30.78 8.46
CA TRP A 637 -8.34 29.52 8.54
C TRP A 637 -7.71 29.28 9.92
N GLN A 638 -7.11 30.31 10.51
CA GLN A 638 -6.37 30.22 11.77
C GLN A 638 -7.33 29.96 12.94
N ALA A 639 -8.40 30.76 13.04
CA ALA A 639 -9.47 30.56 14.03
C ALA A 639 -10.12 29.18 13.91
N ALA A 640 -10.36 28.70 12.68
CA ALA A 640 -10.94 27.39 12.43
C ALA A 640 -10.02 26.22 12.87
N LEU A 641 -8.69 26.39 12.80
CA LEU A 641 -7.72 25.38 13.22
C LEU A 641 -7.34 25.45 14.73
N LEU A 642 -7.47 26.61 15.36
CA LEU A 642 -7.23 26.75 16.79
C LEU A 642 -8.47 26.39 17.63
N SER A 643 -9.65 26.37 17.01
CA SER A 643 -10.93 26.04 17.63
C SER A 643 -11.31 24.56 17.49
N ASP A 644 -12.10 24.06 18.45
CA ASP A 644 -12.79 22.77 18.38
C ASP A 644 -14.13 22.84 17.62
N GLU A 645 -14.59 24.04 17.25
CA GLU A 645 -15.84 24.28 16.52
C GLU A 645 -15.97 23.41 15.25
N GLN A 646 -17.15 22.85 15.00
CA GLN A 646 -17.39 21.98 13.85
C GLN A 646 -17.21 22.73 12.51
N HIS A 647 -17.42 24.05 12.54
CA HIS A 647 -17.58 24.91 11.38
C HIS A 647 -16.50 25.99 11.27
N CYS A 648 -16.08 26.31 10.04
CA CYS A 648 -15.21 27.44 9.76
C CYS A 648 -16.05 28.74 9.79
N PRO A 649 -15.65 29.77 10.57
CA PRO A 649 -16.44 30.99 10.73
C PRO A 649 -16.63 31.79 9.43
N THR A 650 -15.79 31.56 8.41
CA THR A 650 -15.93 32.20 7.09
C THR A 650 -16.62 31.31 6.06
N CYS A 651 -16.25 30.02 5.99
CA CYS A 651 -16.64 29.17 4.85
C CYS A 651 -17.88 28.30 5.10
N SER A 652 -18.27 28.05 6.36
CA SER A 652 -19.37 27.11 6.64
C SER A 652 -20.77 27.68 6.40
N GLN A 653 -20.91 29.00 6.24
CA GLN A 653 -22.18 29.63 5.86
C GLN A 653 -22.34 29.79 4.33
N GLN A 654 -21.35 29.39 3.53
CA GLN A 654 -21.35 29.60 2.08
C GLN A 654 -21.78 28.33 1.32
N THR A 655 -23.05 28.28 0.92
CA THR A 655 -23.52 27.29 -0.07
C THR A 655 -23.02 27.70 -1.46
N LEU A 656 -21.91 27.10 -1.90
CA LEU A 656 -21.34 27.35 -3.23
C LEU A 656 -22.21 26.75 -4.34
N THR A 657 -22.55 27.55 -5.35
CA THR A 657 -23.19 27.08 -6.61
C THR A 657 -22.24 26.16 -7.38
N PRO A 658 -22.71 25.35 -8.36
CA PRO A 658 -21.83 24.51 -9.19
C PRO A 658 -20.68 25.31 -9.84
N GLU A 659 -20.97 26.48 -10.39
CA GLU A 659 -19.98 27.35 -11.05
C GLU A 659 -18.95 27.90 -10.06
N GLN A 660 -19.38 28.22 -8.84
CA GLN A 660 -18.47 28.62 -7.76
C GLN A 660 -17.60 27.46 -7.27
N ARG A 661 -18.09 26.22 -7.34
CA ARG A 661 -17.33 25.01 -6.99
C ARG A 661 -16.29 24.63 -8.02
N ASP A 662 -16.44 25.03 -9.28
CA ASP A 662 -15.45 24.75 -10.34
C ASP A 662 -14.14 25.53 -10.16
N TRP A 663 -14.19 26.71 -9.51
CA TRP A 663 -13.02 27.58 -9.34
C TRP A 663 -13.12 28.44 -8.07
N THR A 664 -12.79 27.86 -6.90
CA THR A 664 -12.86 28.57 -5.62
C THR A 664 -11.61 29.44 -5.37
N PRO A 665 -11.77 30.73 -4.98
CA PRO A 665 -10.64 31.62 -4.72
C PRO A 665 -9.96 31.36 -3.36
N THR A 666 -10.53 30.50 -2.52
CA THR A 666 -10.02 30.22 -1.18
C THR A 666 -10.02 28.74 -0.83
N ILE A 667 -9.00 28.31 -0.11
CA ILE A 667 -8.85 26.98 0.46
C ILE A 667 -9.17 27.05 1.95
N CYS A 668 -10.12 26.23 2.40
CA CYS A 668 -10.46 26.11 3.81
C CYS A 668 -9.85 24.83 4.39
N PRO A 669 -8.99 24.86 5.41
CA PRO A 669 -8.44 23.65 6.02
C PRO A 669 -9.51 22.66 6.52
N LEU A 670 -10.65 23.17 7.00
CA LEU A 670 -11.82 22.38 7.42
C LEU A 670 -12.65 21.84 6.23
N GLY A 671 -12.20 22.03 4.99
CA GLY A 671 -12.73 21.30 3.83
C GLY A 671 -12.19 19.87 3.74
N PHE A 672 -11.01 19.59 4.31
CA PHE A 672 -10.49 18.23 4.40
C PHE A 672 -11.20 17.46 5.51
N TRP A 673 -11.74 16.29 5.17
CA TRP A 673 -12.45 15.44 6.16
C TRP A 673 -11.58 15.05 7.36
N SER A 674 -10.26 14.91 7.21
CA SER A 674 -9.34 14.69 8.34
C SER A 674 -9.34 15.80 9.40
N MET A 675 -9.72 17.03 9.01
CA MET A 675 -9.81 18.21 9.88
C MET A 675 -11.24 18.49 10.34
N GLN A 676 -12.25 18.03 9.60
CA GLN A 676 -13.66 18.28 9.90
C GLN A 676 -14.34 17.13 10.65
N LYS A 677 -14.07 15.87 10.28
CA LYS A 677 -14.86 14.69 10.67
C LYS A 677 -14.10 13.76 11.62
N ILE A 678 -14.84 13.00 12.41
CA ILE A 678 -14.32 11.91 13.25
C ILE A 678 -14.49 10.62 12.45
N ILE A 679 -13.37 10.06 11.98
CA ILE A 679 -13.34 8.83 11.17
C ILE A 679 -12.80 7.72 12.06
N GLU A 680 -13.70 6.85 12.53
CA GLU A 680 -13.33 5.59 13.17
C GLU A 680 -12.93 4.57 12.11
N ARG A 681 -11.86 3.82 12.37
CA ARG A 681 -11.34 2.79 11.46
C ARG A 681 -11.25 1.46 12.18
N VAL A 682 -12.15 0.56 11.81
CA VAL A 682 -12.21 -0.82 12.28
C VAL A 682 -11.82 -1.75 11.14
N ASP A 683 -10.74 -2.48 11.32
CA ASP A 683 -10.42 -3.65 10.50
C ASP A 683 -11.13 -4.86 11.15
N PRO A 684 -12.25 -5.37 10.60
CA PRO A 684 -12.91 -6.54 11.17
C PRO A 684 -11.97 -7.77 11.19
N GLY A 685 -12.08 -8.55 12.27
CA GLY A 685 -11.53 -9.91 12.35
C GLY A 685 -12.40 -10.92 11.59
N ASP A 686 -11.96 -12.17 11.51
CA ASP A 686 -12.78 -13.26 10.97
C ASP A 686 -13.96 -13.55 11.92
N ALA A 687 -15.18 -13.59 11.37
CA ALA A 687 -16.42 -13.67 12.13
C ALA A 687 -16.64 -15.00 12.88
N ASP A 688 -15.89 -16.05 12.52
CA ASP A 688 -15.96 -17.38 13.16
C ASP A 688 -15.26 -17.44 14.53
N LEU A 689 -14.52 -16.39 14.91
CA LEU A 689 -13.76 -16.37 16.15
C LEU A 689 -14.55 -15.64 17.26
N LYS A 690 -14.80 -16.32 18.39
CA LYS A 690 -15.55 -15.79 19.56
C LYS A 690 -15.11 -14.37 19.97
N GLU A 691 -16.07 -13.54 20.37
CA GLU A 691 -16.09 -12.08 20.70
C GLU A 691 -14.83 -11.27 21.06
N THR A 692 -13.73 -11.88 21.46
CA THR A 692 -12.50 -11.21 21.93
C THR A 692 -11.32 -11.41 20.96
N SER A 693 -11.64 -11.71 19.70
CA SER A 693 -10.76 -12.38 18.72
C SER A 693 -10.21 -11.52 17.60
N ASP A 694 -10.75 -10.33 17.35
CA ASP A 694 -10.13 -9.36 16.43
C ASP A 694 -8.76 -8.86 16.96
N GLY A 695 -8.47 -9.20 18.23
CA GLY A 695 -7.23 -8.95 18.92
C GLY A 695 -7.13 -7.52 19.43
N GLN A 696 -8.23 -6.80 19.65
CA GLN A 696 -8.24 -5.39 20.05
C GLN A 696 -8.97 -5.17 21.38
N SER A 697 -8.75 -4.03 22.02
CA SER A 697 -9.57 -3.57 23.14
C SER A 697 -10.63 -2.59 22.64
N HIS A 698 -11.90 -2.83 23.01
CA HIS A 698 -13.05 -1.96 22.69
C HIS A 698 -13.71 -1.42 23.97
N PRO A 699 -14.32 -0.23 23.92
CA PRO A 699 -15.08 0.31 25.04
C PRO A 699 -16.31 -0.55 25.33
N SER A 700 -16.66 -0.66 26.61
CA SER A 700 -17.69 -1.54 27.17
C SER A 700 -18.39 -0.85 28.36
N LEU A 701 -19.53 -1.37 28.85
CA LEU A 701 -20.24 -0.85 30.04
C LEU A 701 -19.29 -0.71 31.23
N ILE A 702 -18.49 -1.75 31.47
CA ILE A 702 -17.59 -1.88 32.62
C ILE A 702 -16.27 -1.14 32.35
N ARG A 703 -15.91 -0.98 31.06
CA ARG A 703 -14.62 -0.44 30.62
C ARG A 703 -14.84 0.64 29.56
N ARG A 704 -15.48 1.73 29.99
CA ARG A 704 -15.84 2.85 29.12
C ARG A 704 -14.68 3.81 28.83
N SER A 705 -13.76 3.91 29.79
CA SER A 705 -12.64 4.85 29.78
C SER A 705 -11.31 4.12 29.78
N LEU A 706 -10.34 4.67 29.05
CA LEU A 706 -8.95 4.26 29.17
C LEU A 706 -8.41 4.63 30.55
N PRO A 707 -7.47 3.85 31.12
CA PRO A 707 -6.81 4.23 32.37
C PRO A 707 -6.16 5.62 32.26
N PRO A 708 -6.00 6.37 33.37
CA PRO A 708 -5.22 7.60 33.38
C PRO A 708 -3.86 7.36 32.74
N ILE A 709 -3.42 8.26 31.86
CA ILE A 709 -2.14 8.15 31.16
C ILE A 709 -1.00 8.56 32.11
N ASP A 710 -0.79 7.81 33.19
CA ASP A 710 0.12 8.12 34.31
C ASP A 710 1.59 7.73 34.07
N SER A 711 1.83 6.83 33.13
CA SER A 711 3.11 6.20 32.81
C SER A 711 3.26 6.02 31.30
N ILE A 712 4.52 6.00 30.82
CA ILE A 712 4.84 5.92 29.40
C ILE A 712 6.13 5.11 29.16
N LEU A 713 6.14 4.32 28.10
CA LEU A 713 7.35 3.74 27.51
C LEU A 713 7.70 4.47 26.20
N PHE A 714 8.94 4.93 26.09
CA PHE A 714 9.45 5.70 24.96
C PHE A 714 10.69 5.08 24.30
N ALA A 715 10.71 5.05 22.97
CA ALA A 715 11.90 4.76 22.19
C ALA A 715 11.96 5.57 20.89
N ALA A 716 13.17 5.87 20.41
CA ALA A 716 13.39 6.58 19.15
C ALA A 716 14.54 5.95 18.34
N SER A 717 14.49 6.14 17.02
CA SER A 717 15.61 5.86 16.12
C SER A 717 16.69 6.93 16.21
N HIS A 718 17.96 6.56 16.07
CA HIS A 718 19.06 7.53 15.83
C HIS A 718 18.84 8.44 14.61
N ARG A 719 17.89 8.09 13.72
CA ARG A 719 17.49 8.92 12.56
C ARG A 719 16.54 10.06 12.91
N VAL A 720 15.96 10.06 14.11
CA VAL A 720 15.33 11.25 14.67
C VAL A 720 16.46 12.17 15.15
N PRO A 721 16.48 13.47 14.75
CA PRO A 721 17.53 14.40 15.15
C PRO A 721 17.73 14.41 16.66
N GLU A 722 18.98 14.53 17.10
CA GLU A 722 19.34 14.44 18.52
C GLU A 722 18.63 15.48 19.39
N ALA A 723 18.61 16.74 18.95
CA ALA A 723 17.86 17.80 19.64
C ALA A 723 16.37 17.46 19.82
N GLU A 724 15.74 16.83 18.82
CA GLU A 724 14.34 16.42 18.88
C GLU A 724 14.10 15.19 19.76
N ARG A 725 15.06 14.27 19.85
CA ARG A 725 15.04 13.17 20.84
C ARG A 725 15.13 13.74 22.25
N LEU A 726 16.15 14.56 22.53
CA LEU A 726 16.38 15.17 23.83
C LEU A 726 15.21 16.06 24.29
N ALA A 727 14.66 16.89 23.39
CA ALA A 727 13.47 17.71 23.68
C ALA A 727 12.22 16.86 23.98
N THR A 728 12.08 15.70 23.34
CA THR A 728 11.00 14.75 23.64
C THR A 728 11.22 14.08 24.98
N GLU A 729 12.41 13.57 25.27
CA GLU A 729 12.76 12.98 26.57
C GLU A 729 12.59 13.97 27.72
N GLN A 730 12.97 15.25 27.53
CA GLN A 730 12.76 16.32 28.49
C GLN A 730 11.27 16.59 28.73
N ALA A 731 10.47 16.73 27.66
CA ALA A 731 9.02 16.91 27.79
C ALA A 731 8.34 15.73 28.52
N LEU A 732 8.79 14.49 28.25
CA LEU A 732 8.30 13.31 28.98
C LEU A 732 8.72 13.33 30.45
N ARG A 733 9.94 13.74 30.79
CA ARG A 733 10.40 13.89 32.19
C ARG A 733 9.70 15.03 32.95
N GLN A 734 9.15 16.02 32.24
CA GLN A 734 8.31 17.07 32.83
C GLN A 734 6.87 16.59 33.05
N GLN A 735 6.34 15.73 32.17
CA GLN A 735 4.96 15.24 32.22
C GLN A 735 4.79 13.94 33.03
N PHE A 736 5.85 13.20 33.33
CA PHE A 736 5.79 11.91 34.02
C PHE A 736 6.89 11.84 35.09
N LEU A 737 6.58 11.27 36.27
CA LEU A 737 7.57 11.10 37.35
C LEU A 737 8.72 10.17 36.92
N HIS A 738 8.37 9.04 36.30
CA HIS A 738 9.32 7.99 35.90
C HIS A 738 9.00 7.47 34.49
N PRO A 739 9.19 8.27 33.42
CA PRO A 739 9.03 7.79 32.05
C PRO A 739 10.11 6.73 31.74
N GLN A 740 9.70 5.58 31.22
CA GLN A 740 10.63 4.54 30.80
C GLN A 740 11.20 4.92 29.43
N LEU A 741 12.50 5.21 29.36
CA LEU A 741 13.20 5.54 28.12
C LEU A 741 14.11 4.36 27.76
N VAL A 742 13.96 3.79 26.56
CA VAL A 742 14.71 2.60 26.13
C VAL A 742 15.35 2.78 24.76
N ASN A 743 16.50 2.13 24.57
CA ASN A 743 17.37 2.33 23.40
C ASN A 743 17.26 1.23 22.35
N ASN A 744 16.57 0.11 22.62
CA ASN A 744 16.46 -1.00 21.69
C ASN A 744 15.25 -1.91 21.98
N TRP A 745 14.97 -2.87 21.09
CA TRP A 745 13.81 -3.76 21.21
C TRP A 745 13.96 -4.83 22.31
N GLU A 746 15.16 -5.11 22.80
CA GLU A 746 15.38 -6.03 23.94
C GLU A 746 15.09 -5.32 25.28
N GLU A 747 15.48 -4.06 25.41
CA GLU A 747 15.09 -3.16 26.52
C GLU A 747 13.58 -2.87 26.51
N TRP A 748 13.00 -2.52 25.36
CA TRP A 748 11.55 -2.28 25.20
C TRP A 748 10.70 -3.45 25.72
N LYS A 749 10.98 -4.65 25.21
CA LYS A 749 10.34 -5.88 25.68
C LYS A 749 10.60 -6.17 27.16
N SER A 750 11.75 -5.73 27.70
CA SER A 750 12.06 -5.90 29.12
C SER A 750 11.28 -4.94 30.00
N ALA A 751 11.07 -3.71 29.55
CA ALA A 751 10.30 -2.68 30.26
C ALA A 751 8.79 -3.00 30.34
N LEU A 752 8.24 -3.70 29.33
CA LEU A 752 6.84 -4.15 29.31
C LEU A 752 6.53 -5.35 30.22
N ARG A 753 7.54 -6.09 30.70
CA ARG A 753 7.33 -7.34 31.47
C ARG A 753 6.82 -7.16 32.91
N PRO A 754 7.20 -6.12 33.69
CA PRO A 754 6.73 -5.96 35.07
C PRO A 754 5.35 -5.30 35.18
N ALA A 755 4.99 -4.47 34.20
CA ALA A 755 3.69 -3.84 34.02
C ALA A 755 3.64 -3.16 32.65
N THR A 756 2.54 -3.31 31.90
CA THR A 756 2.33 -2.62 30.62
C THR A 756 1.83 -1.18 30.82
N PRO A 757 2.60 -0.12 30.46
CA PRO A 757 2.14 1.27 30.58
C PRO A 757 0.93 1.56 29.68
N PRO A 758 0.03 2.48 30.07
CA PRO A 758 -1.17 2.80 29.29
C PRO A 758 -0.86 3.55 27.98
N LEU A 759 0.33 4.15 27.86
CA LEU A 759 0.81 4.80 26.65
C LEU A 759 2.19 4.26 26.24
N LEU A 760 2.29 3.85 24.98
CA LEU A 760 3.52 3.45 24.31
C LEU A 760 3.80 4.46 23.19
N LEU A 761 4.97 5.10 23.21
CA LEU A 761 5.38 6.03 22.17
C LEU A 761 6.67 5.54 21.52
N VAL A 762 6.65 5.37 20.20
CA VAL A 762 7.82 4.97 19.43
C VAL A 762 7.99 5.85 18.19
N LEU A 763 9.21 6.35 18.01
CA LEU A 763 9.63 7.15 16.85
C LEU A 763 10.63 6.35 15.99
N PRO A 764 10.20 5.25 15.31
CA PRO A 764 11.11 4.38 14.58
C PRO A 764 11.47 4.97 13.21
N HIS A 765 12.58 4.50 12.66
CA HIS A 765 12.75 4.47 11.21
C HIS A 765 12.07 3.21 10.66
N HIS A 766 11.35 3.30 9.55
CA HIS A 766 10.82 2.13 8.84
C HIS A 766 11.47 2.08 7.45
N ASP A 767 11.99 0.90 7.11
CA ASP A 767 12.62 0.61 5.83
C ASP A 767 12.29 -0.81 5.37
N VAL A 768 12.72 -1.13 4.14
CA VAL A 768 12.63 -2.48 3.58
C VAL A 768 14.04 -3.00 3.27
N ALA A 769 14.36 -4.20 3.76
CA ALA A 769 15.58 -4.92 3.42
C ALA A 769 15.23 -6.32 2.93
N SER A 770 15.76 -6.74 1.77
CA SER A 770 15.49 -8.05 1.17
C SER A 770 13.99 -8.37 1.04
N ALA A 771 13.19 -7.38 0.63
CA ALA A 771 11.72 -7.42 0.56
C ALA A 771 10.98 -7.67 1.90
N LEU A 772 11.66 -7.49 3.04
CA LEU A 772 11.07 -7.57 4.37
C LEU A 772 11.02 -6.18 5.03
N ASP A 773 9.84 -5.85 5.58
CA ASP A 773 9.55 -4.62 6.30
C ASP A 773 10.02 -4.69 7.77
N PHE A 774 10.73 -3.65 8.24
CA PHE A 774 11.23 -3.57 9.61
C PHE A 774 11.13 -2.17 10.23
N LEU A 775 10.95 -2.14 11.55
CA LEU A 775 11.05 -0.95 12.40
C LEU A 775 12.41 -0.90 13.10
N GLU A 776 13.07 0.25 13.06
CA GLU A 776 14.43 0.47 13.57
C GLU A 776 14.44 1.59 14.64
N ILE A 777 14.82 1.22 15.87
CA ILE A 777 15.04 2.13 17.01
C ILE A 777 16.48 2.00 17.53
N GLY A 778 16.95 2.97 18.30
CA GLY A 778 18.29 2.95 18.87
C GLY A 778 19.40 3.38 17.91
N ASP A 779 20.63 3.21 18.39
CA ASP A 779 21.86 3.57 17.68
C ASP A 779 22.12 2.69 16.44
N ALA A 780 22.76 3.26 15.42
CA ALA A 780 23.11 2.57 14.17
C ALA A 780 24.10 1.40 14.37
N GLN A 781 24.97 1.49 15.38
CA GLN A 781 26.02 0.52 15.70
C GLN A 781 25.48 -0.73 16.43
N LEU A 782 24.26 -0.68 16.98
CA LEU A 782 23.68 -1.83 17.67
C LEU A 782 23.52 -3.05 16.73
N PRO A 783 23.68 -4.28 17.24
CA PRO A 783 23.36 -5.51 16.52
C PRO A 783 21.96 -5.47 15.90
N VAL A 784 21.82 -5.97 14.67
CA VAL A 784 20.54 -5.95 13.92
C VAL A 784 19.38 -6.53 14.74
N LYS A 785 19.62 -7.62 15.49
CA LYS A 785 18.65 -8.27 16.38
C LYS A 785 18.07 -7.32 17.46
N GLN A 786 18.87 -6.37 17.94
CA GLN A 786 18.48 -5.43 18.99
C GLN A 786 17.78 -4.20 18.44
N ARG A 787 18.28 -3.64 17.33
CA ARG A 787 17.72 -2.41 16.74
C ARG A 787 16.59 -2.62 15.75
N ARG A 788 16.41 -3.79 15.13
CA ARG A 788 15.34 -4.06 14.14
C ARG A 788 14.29 -5.04 14.62
N LEU A 789 13.02 -4.66 14.42
CA LEU A 789 11.85 -5.52 14.61
C LEU A 789 11.13 -5.66 13.27
N SER A 790 11.19 -6.85 12.69
CA SER A 790 10.51 -7.18 11.42
C SER A 790 9.04 -7.50 11.69
N ARG A 791 8.14 -7.28 10.73
CA ARG A 791 6.70 -7.50 10.92
C ARG A 791 6.31 -8.87 11.47
N ALA A 792 6.98 -9.94 11.01
CA ALA A 792 6.74 -11.31 11.49
C ALA A 792 7.14 -11.55 12.95
N GLN A 793 7.94 -10.67 13.54
CA GLN A 793 8.39 -10.74 14.93
C GLN A 793 7.47 -9.97 15.90
N ILE A 794 6.49 -9.22 15.39
CA ILE A 794 5.53 -8.47 16.21
C ILE A 794 4.53 -9.45 16.81
N THR A 795 4.51 -9.52 18.13
CA THR A 795 3.57 -10.28 18.97
C THR A 795 3.22 -9.44 20.21
N ASP A 796 2.22 -9.90 20.97
CA ASP A 796 1.93 -9.52 22.36
C ASP A 796 3.14 -9.02 23.17
N ARG A 797 4.27 -9.75 23.15
CA ARG A 797 5.52 -9.46 23.86
C ARG A 797 6.15 -8.09 23.60
N TYR A 798 5.77 -7.42 22.52
CA TYR A 798 6.26 -6.08 22.17
C TYR A 798 5.23 -4.98 22.44
N VAL A 799 4.07 -5.29 22.99
CA VAL A 799 2.92 -4.36 23.05
C VAL A 799 2.11 -4.51 24.34
N ASN A 800 1.60 -5.71 24.61
CA ASN A 800 0.72 -6.00 25.74
C ASN A 800 0.94 -7.45 26.21
N PRO A 801 2.12 -7.78 26.78
CA PRO A 801 2.48 -9.15 27.17
C PRO A 801 1.56 -9.75 28.25
N GLU A 802 0.95 -8.89 29.07
CA GLU A 802 0.04 -9.29 30.17
C GLU A 802 -1.42 -9.39 29.71
N GLY A 803 -1.72 -9.01 28.46
CA GLY A 803 -3.09 -9.00 27.93
C GLY A 803 -4.02 -8.01 28.64
N ARG A 804 -3.47 -6.91 29.18
CA ARG A 804 -4.19 -5.80 29.86
C ARG A 804 -5.37 -5.33 29.01
N ASP A 805 -6.51 -5.08 29.65
CA ASP A 805 -7.74 -4.68 28.96
C ASP A 805 -8.55 -3.70 29.84
N PRO A 806 -8.61 -2.39 29.52
CA PRO A 806 -8.21 -1.78 28.25
C PRO A 806 -6.70 -1.83 28.00
N GLY A 807 -6.33 -2.20 26.78
CA GLY A 807 -4.95 -2.24 26.32
C GLY A 807 -4.36 -0.85 26.12
N PRO A 808 -3.04 -0.75 25.86
CA PRO A 808 -2.36 0.52 25.70
C PRO A 808 -2.81 1.28 24.44
N ILE A 809 -2.60 2.60 24.46
CA ILE A 809 -2.47 3.42 23.25
C ILE A 809 -1.05 3.25 22.71
N LEU A 810 -0.88 2.92 21.42
CA LEU A 810 0.41 2.90 20.74
C LEU A 810 0.52 4.04 19.72
N LEU A 811 1.47 4.96 19.95
CA LEU A 811 1.83 6.02 19.01
C LEU A 811 3.05 5.58 18.19
N LEU A 812 2.82 5.13 16.95
CA LEU A 812 3.82 4.58 16.02
C LEU A 812 4.18 5.61 14.93
N LEU A 813 5.00 6.61 15.31
CA LEU A 813 5.25 7.81 14.51
C LEU A 813 6.64 7.75 13.84
N GLY A 814 6.74 6.96 12.79
CA GLY A 814 7.93 6.83 11.94
C GLY A 814 7.64 7.11 10.47
N CYS A 815 8.68 7.36 9.67
CA CYS A 815 8.54 7.46 8.20
C CYS A 815 7.70 6.28 7.67
N ARG A 816 6.66 6.48 6.86
CA ARG A 816 5.95 5.35 6.21
C ARG A 816 5.29 4.33 7.15
N THR A 817 5.04 4.61 8.43
CA THR A 817 4.49 3.58 9.35
C THR A 817 3.08 3.10 8.99
N GLY A 818 2.38 3.83 8.12
CA GLY A 818 1.16 3.42 7.44
C GLY A 818 1.14 3.84 5.96
N THR A 819 2.25 3.77 5.21
CA THR A 819 2.16 3.79 3.73
C THR A 819 2.14 2.37 3.20
N SER A 820 1.51 2.16 2.04
CA SER A 820 1.91 1.06 1.17
C SER A 820 3.36 1.25 0.69
N THR A 821 4.19 0.21 0.89
CA THR A 821 5.23 -0.16 -0.07
C THR A 821 4.55 -0.84 -1.27
N GLU A 822 5.28 -1.57 -2.14
CA GLU A 822 4.60 -2.37 -3.17
C GLU A 822 3.71 -3.49 -2.55
N ASP A 823 3.79 -3.73 -1.21
CA ASP A 823 3.20 -4.86 -0.48
C ASP A 823 2.24 -4.52 0.69
N GLY A 824 1.57 -3.35 0.66
CA GLY A 824 0.35 -3.11 1.46
C GLY A 824 0.47 -2.16 2.66
N TYR A 825 -0.62 -1.43 2.91
CA TYR A 825 -0.61 -0.17 3.68
C TYR A 825 -0.85 -0.33 5.21
N VAL A 826 -1.67 -1.29 5.66
CA VAL A 826 -2.05 -1.43 7.08
C VAL A 826 -1.17 -2.41 7.85
N ARG A 827 -0.25 -3.15 7.21
CA ARG A 827 0.22 -4.44 7.76
C ARG A 827 0.98 -4.35 9.09
N LEU A 828 1.72 -3.27 9.33
CA LEU A 828 2.42 -3.05 10.60
C LEU A 828 1.45 -2.54 11.68
N THR A 829 0.75 -1.43 11.44
CA THR A 829 -0.21 -0.83 12.39
C THR A 829 -1.33 -1.81 12.76
N ARG A 830 -1.89 -2.55 11.80
CA ARG A 830 -2.86 -3.63 12.06
C ARG A 830 -2.25 -4.77 12.88
N ARG A 831 -0.99 -5.14 12.62
CA ARG A 831 -0.33 -6.21 13.39
C ARG A 831 -0.11 -5.80 14.85
N PHE A 832 0.13 -4.52 15.12
CA PHE A 832 0.06 -3.97 16.48
C PHE A 832 -1.39 -3.94 17.01
N GLN A 833 -2.35 -3.53 16.18
CA GLN A 833 -3.77 -3.45 16.57
C GLN A 833 -4.28 -4.80 17.10
N GLN A 834 -3.91 -5.90 16.43
CA GLN A 834 -4.20 -7.30 16.77
C GLN A 834 -3.49 -7.83 18.04
N THR A 835 -2.78 -6.99 18.81
CA THR A 835 -2.06 -7.40 20.04
C THR A 835 -2.67 -6.79 21.30
N LYS A 836 -3.99 -6.67 21.33
CA LYS A 836 -4.84 -6.06 22.37
C LYS A 836 -4.38 -4.64 22.71
N THR A 837 -4.32 -3.78 21.70
CA THR A 837 -4.24 -2.32 21.90
C THR A 837 -5.64 -1.72 21.89
N SER A 838 -5.83 -0.61 22.61
CA SER A 838 -7.07 0.18 22.50
C SER A 838 -7.07 1.09 21.27
N ILE A 839 -5.91 1.68 20.97
CA ILE A 839 -5.69 2.54 19.79
C ILE A 839 -4.28 2.31 19.25
N VAL A 840 -4.13 2.25 17.92
CA VAL A 840 -2.83 2.39 17.23
C VAL A 840 -2.85 3.62 16.33
N LEU A 841 -1.94 4.57 16.59
CA LEU A 841 -1.74 5.75 15.74
C LEU A 841 -0.54 5.56 14.81
N GLY A 842 -0.75 5.62 13.49
CA GLY A 842 0.28 5.51 12.45
C GLY A 842 0.27 6.69 11.47
N THR A 843 1.08 6.60 10.41
CA THR A 843 1.33 7.71 9.48
C THR A 843 1.25 7.32 7.99
N MET A 844 0.33 7.95 7.25
CA MET A 844 -0.01 7.61 5.87
C MET A 844 1.08 7.80 4.82
N ALA A 845 2.09 8.63 5.12
CA ALA A 845 3.06 9.13 4.16
C ALA A 845 4.51 9.02 4.66
N GLN A 846 5.47 9.33 3.79
CA GLN A 846 6.80 9.69 4.26
C GLN A 846 6.72 10.98 5.07
N ILE A 847 7.08 10.89 6.35
CA ILE A 847 7.23 12.02 7.27
C ILE A 847 8.72 12.22 7.58
N LEU A 848 9.08 13.39 8.09
CA LEU A 848 10.44 13.67 8.55
C LEU A 848 10.52 13.51 10.07
N GLY A 849 11.61 12.93 10.58
CA GLY A 849 11.78 12.68 12.02
C GLY A 849 11.63 13.95 12.89
N ARG A 850 12.08 15.11 12.38
CA ARG A 850 11.88 16.43 13.01
C ARG A 850 10.43 16.93 13.07
N HIS A 851 9.49 16.26 12.42
CA HIS A 851 8.05 16.53 12.55
C HIS A 851 7.33 15.47 13.40
N ALA A 852 7.85 14.25 13.44
CA ALA A 852 7.31 13.17 14.27
C ALA A 852 7.36 13.51 15.76
N ALA A 853 8.51 14.00 16.23
CA ALA A 853 8.75 14.32 17.64
C ALA A 853 7.87 15.48 18.18
N PRO A 854 7.74 16.64 17.50
CA PRO A 854 6.79 17.68 17.92
C PRO A 854 5.32 17.22 17.96
N VAL A 855 4.89 16.43 16.98
CA VAL A 855 3.52 15.87 16.96
C VAL A 855 3.31 14.85 18.08
N ALA A 856 4.32 14.03 18.39
CA ALA A 856 4.29 13.13 19.54
C ALA A 856 4.16 13.90 20.86
N ARG A 857 4.89 15.00 21.03
CA ARG A 857 4.79 15.88 22.21
C ARG A 857 3.37 16.45 22.37
N GLU A 858 2.76 16.99 21.31
CA GLU A 858 1.36 17.49 21.39
C GLU A 858 0.35 16.37 21.70
N LEU A 859 0.49 15.19 21.10
CA LEU A 859 -0.37 14.03 21.39
C LEU A 859 -0.29 13.63 22.87
N VAL A 860 0.93 13.50 23.41
CA VAL A 860 1.17 13.20 24.82
C VAL A 860 0.54 14.29 25.70
N THR A 861 0.82 15.56 25.39
CA THR A 861 0.27 16.71 26.14
C THR A 861 -1.25 16.68 26.16
N GLN A 862 -1.92 16.53 25.01
CA GLN A 862 -3.38 16.50 24.96
C GLN A 862 -3.99 15.28 25.68
N LEU A 863 -3.35 14.10 25.61
CA LEU A 863 -3.79 12.91 26.34
C LEU A 863 -3.67 13.11 27.86
N VAL A 864 -2.59 13.75 28.32
CA VAL A 864 -2.27 13.98 29.74
C VAL A 864 -3.09 15.12 30.34
N GLU A 865 -3.33 16.20 29.59
CA GLU A 865 -4.05 17.39 30.01
C GLU A 865 -5.58 17.27 29.89
N THR A 866 -6.10 16.09 29.52
CA THR A 866 -7.53 15.86 29.41
C THR A 866 -8.21 16.12 30.76
N ALA A 867 -9.04 17.16 30.82
CA ALA A 867 -9.80 17.56 32.00
C ALA A 867 -11.26 17.09 31.97
N ASP A 868 -11.83 16.95 30.77
CA ASP A 868 -13.20 16.46 30.57
C ASP A 868 -13.21 14.92 30.48
N PRO A 869 -13.82 14.19 31.45
CA PRO A 869 -13.91 12.74 31.40
C PRO A 869 -14.85 12.21 30.32
N GLN A 870 -15.65 13.07 29.67
CA GLN A 870 -16.48 12.70 28.51
C GLN A 870 -15.73 12.81 27.19
N ALA A 871 -14.55 13.45 27.15
CA ALA A 871 -13.76 13.60 25.95
C ALA A 871 -13.33 12.24 25.39
N ASP A 872 -13.68 12.01 24.12
CA ASP A 872 -13.30 10.81 23.38
C ASP A 872 -12.01 11.00 22.57
N PHE A 873 -11.35 9.88 22.27
CA PHE A 873 -10.11 9.87 21.49
C PHE A 873 -10.29 10.48 20.09
N GLY A 874 -11.44 10.25 19.43
CA GLY A 874 -11.72 10.79 18.08
C GLY A 874 -11.72 12.33 18.04
N THR A 875 -12.28 12.96 19.06
CA THR A 875 -12.36 14.41 19.24
C THR A 875 -10.99 15.00 19.55
N LEU A 876 -10.22 14.38 20.45
CA LEU A 876 -8.82 14.74 20.71
C LEU A 876 -7.99 14.64 19.42
N MET A 877 -8.17 13.57 18.65
CA MET A 877 -7.42 13.34 17.42
C MET A 877 -7.68 14.44 16.38
N ARG A 878 -8.94 14.88 16.22
CA ARG A 878 -9.28 16.03 15.37
C ARG A 878 -8.63 17.32 15.86
N ARG A 879 -8.71 17.62 17.16
CA ARG A 879 -8.06 18.81 17.78
C ARG A 879 -6.56 18.82 17.52
N VAL A 880 -5.87 17.71 17.75
CA VAL A 880 -4.42 17.59 17.52
C VAL A 880 -4.07 17.82 16.06
N ARG A 881 -4.80 17.22 15.11
CA ARG A 881 -4.57 17.48 13.67
C ARG A 881 -4.69 18.97 13.35
N ARG A 882 -5.76 19.62 13.83
CA ARG A 882 -5.98 21.05 13.58
C ARG A 882 -4.89 21.95 14.18
N ARG A 883 -4.57 21.76 15.46
CA ARG A 883 -3.52 22.53 16.16
C ARG A 883 -2.14 22.32 15.55
N MET A 884 -1.79 21.09 15.21
CA MET A 884 -0.49 20.82 14.57
C MET A 884 -0.43 21.37 13.16
N LEU A 885 -1.54 21.40 12.42
CA LEU A 885 -1.60 22.10 11.13
C LEU A 885 -1.47 23.62 11.29
N ALA A 886 -2.14 24.24 12.26
CA ALA A 886 -1.98 25.67 12.57
C ALA A 886 -0.52 26.01 12.92
N ARG A 887 0.21 25.08 13.52
CA ARG A 887 1.64 25.18 13.79
C ARG A 887 2.57 24.78 12.62
N GLY A 888 2.03 24.70 11.39
CA GLY A 888 2.79 24.38 10.19
C GLY A 888 3.22 22.90 10.02
N TYR A 889 2.82 22.00 10.92
CA TYR A 889 3.16 20.57 10.83
C TYR A 889 2.21 19.82 9.89
N LEU A 890 2.53 19.90 8.60
CA LEU A 890 1.84 19.20 7.49
C LEU A 890 1.67 17.68 7.68
N MET A 891 2.41 17.06 8.61
CA MET A 891 2.21 15.68 9.05
C MET A 891 0.81 15.41 9.63
N ALA A 892 0.10 16.44 10.11
CA ALA A 892 -1.26 16.33 10.63
C ALA A 892 -2.24 15.65 9.66
N PHE A 893 -2.12 15.92 8.35
CA PHE A 893 -2.92 15.27 7.30
C PHE A 893 -2.65 13.77 7.15
N CYS A 894 -1.53 13.27 7.68
CA CYS A 894 -1.10 11.87 7.53
C CYS A 894 -1.41 11.00 8.74
N LEU A 895 -1.85 11.58 9.86
CA LEU A 895 -2.07 10.80 11.08
C LEU A 895 -3.33 9.94 10.97
N ILE A 896 -3.24 8.66 11.30
CA ILE A 896 -4.38 7.74 11.32
C ILE A 896 -4.41 6.92 12.60
N ALA A 897 -5.58 6.90 13.23
CA ALA A 897 -5.90 6.01 14.32
C ALA A 897 -6.63 4.77 13.79
N LEU A 898 -6.28 3.61 14.31
CA LEU A 898 -7.02 2.36 14.19
C LEU A 898 -7.49 1.95 15.60
N GLY A 899 -8.74 1.53 15.72
CA GLY A 899 -9.41 1.27 17.00
C GLY A 899 -10.69 2.10 17.15
N ASP A 900 -11.38 1.94 18.28
CA ASP A 900 -12.67 2.58 18.56
C ASP A 900 -12.50 4.07 18.89
N ALA A 901 -13.22 4.95 18.20
CA ALA A 901 -13.06 6.39 18.39
C ALA A 901 -13.71 6.91 19.68
N GLU A 902 -14.59 6.13 20.32
CA GLU A 902 -15.32 6.50 21.53
C GLU A 902 -14.63 6.10 22.84
N TRP A 903 -13.37 5.68 22.80
CA TRP A 903 -12.57 5.51 24.03
C TRP A 903 -12.52 6.82 24.81
N ARG A 904 -13.16 6.86 25.98
CA ARG A 904 -13.09 8.01 26.89
C ARG A 904 -11.72 8.12 27.53
N LEU A 905 -11.29 9.35 27.75
CA LEU A 905 -10.00 9.68 28.33
C LEU A 905 -10.18 10.00 29.81
N THR A 906 -9.57 9.21 30.70
CA THR A 906 -9.68 9.47 32.15
C THR A 906 -8.73 10.62 32.55
N PRO A 907 -9.23 11.71 33.17
CA PRO A 907 -8.39 12.78 33.68
C PRO A 907 -7.38 12.27 34.72
N ARG A 908 -6.16 12.78 34.68
CA ARG A 908 -5.20 12.53 35.77
C ARG A 908 -5.63 13.26 37.03
N VAL A 909 -5.50 12.60 38.17
CA VAL A 909 -5.53 13.28 39.47
C VAL A 909 -4.30 14.19 39.56
N LYS A 910 -4.51 15.50 39.45
CA LYS A 910 -3.47 16.49 39.77
C LYS A 910 -3.22 16.45 41.27
N ILE A 911 -2.15 15.77 41.68
CA ILE A 911 -1.61 15.94 43.03
C ILE A 911 -1.17 17.40 43.13
N GLN A 912 -1.96 18.23 43.80
CA GLN A 912 -1.48 19.55 44.21
C GLN A 912 -0.26 19.32 45.12
N PRO A 913 0.87 20.01 44.90
CA PRO A 913 1.93 19.99 45.90
C PRO A 913 1.33 20.51 47.20
N THR A 914 1.35 19.67 48.24
CA THR A 914 0.98 20.08 49.59
C THR A 914 1.75 21.35 49.92
N PRO A 915 1.12 22.43 50.43
CA PRO A 915 1.87 23.60 50.88
C PRO A 915 2.94 23.13 51.86
N THR A 916 4.21 23.43 51.57
CA THR A 916 5.30 23.07 52.47
C THR A 916 5.06 23.76 53.81
N GLU A 917 5.04 22.98 54.89
CA GLU A 917 5.04 23.50 56.26
C GLU A 917 6.37 24.23 56.53
N SER A 918 6.46 25.48 56.08
CA SER A 918 7.59 26.38 56.32
C SER A 918 7.18 27.78 56.77
N ASP A 919 5.89 28.12 56.73
CA ASP A 919 5.35 29.41 57.23
C ASP A 919 4.85 29.32 58.68
N HIS A 920 5.37 28.38 59.47
CA HIS A 920 5.32 28.46 60.93
C HIS A 920 6.44 29.36 61.45
N VAL A 921 6.18 30.67 61.44
CA VAL A 921 6.92 31.64 62.26
C VAL A 921 6.53 31.41 63.73
N PRO A 922 7.47 31.06 64.63
CA PRO A 922 7.19 30.99 66.05
C PRO A 922 7.12 32.41 66.65
N HIS A 923 6.26 32.57 67.66
CA HIS A 923 6.10 33.80 68.46
C HIS A 923 7.31 34.11 69.34
#